data_AF-A0AAN0J840-F1
#
_entry.id   AF-A0AAN0J840-F1
#
_cell.length_a   1.000
_cell.length_b   1.000
_cell.length_c   1.000
_cell.angle_alpha   90.00
_cell.angle_beta   90.00
_cell.angle_gamma   90.00
#
_symmetry.space_group_name_H-M   'P 1'
#
loop_
_entity.id
_entity.type
_entity.pdbx_description
1 polymer ?
#
loop_
_entity_poly.entity_id
_entity_poly.type
_entity_poly.pdbx_seq_one_letter_code
_entity_poly.pdbx_strand_id
1 'polypeptide(L)'
;MITVPEEVLLDKELSEFNSQFNEIKGRNKELSDKLSKMKIGYLRSLSSNTDSAAGKVRRGMAFEIDDCKFHLEAMTRPDYQPLVDDKRIIEKLQERITITNMELIIKREHNEKIIKDIKDNVEKKERQMCKFKLFCVHPVTGKMIESRFKVHQDIKLPQALAEAYKIMKLAPHIPIERCRLVKYDDYAEAMDQSFDLDEFQDHFFGQLVGGARSYYSFEMFLETRKENETFKKYNKGGMKLMIAVIDLSTGDVAPAEPIRAEQGWTVGELKQYIGEIFNLDPSCMRLILEVYKDGRHLPNDASSLKGEGLYRKHTLFVASDSEDYDRQYKESFMYKHVDAHINSVLLYITLPPFQEHTPGRGEEEEKEDVKSKPSSSVEGRKGGGGGVLKVVSFSRNEEEKGKKRDIQIRVDQRTTLAQLKEELVPLIGVPPTGFKVYRVYNNQQEYEMERLTDSLMAIPSESRFVVRLGRALQVGECRIKLFLLHIDNTEFFNLMMESVVAKNTPVREFKKQIIEEAKVQGIDCVLELDKMRLRKKTWRSPGTVYLDHQLIDKDIHVYAGSEMYVEPLKEPEKMKLPTQMQVYVRRWRPSECSVDPTEEVILDTASPLDLKKKLSELSEVPVDAISVAKGLGSFPAEISCLDIENELEWDPAIQSISQTPFSLYDDGGVIYYKDNREKMKEITAKERAEIEKTENKRINSVRVYGTGSSSSSGSKI
;
A
#
# COMPACT_ATOMS: atom_id res chain seq x y z
N MET A 1 26.69 -60.66 -72.23
CA MET A 1 25.82 -60.22 -71.12
C MET A 1 26.74 -59.76 -70.01
N ILE A 2 26.85 -58.45 -69.83
CA ILE A 2 27.76 -57.84 -68.85
C ILE A 2 27.06 -57.93 -67.49
N THR A 3 27.59 -58.78 -66.63
CA THR A 3 27.23 -58.87 -65.21
C THR A 3 27.75 -57.62 -64.49
N VAL A 4 26.83 -56.82 -63.98
CA VAL A 4 27.15 -55.85 -62.91
C VAL A 4 27.38 -56.68 -61.64
N PRO A 5 28.46 -56.45 -60.86
CA PRO A 5 28.69 -57.20 -59.63
C PRO A 5 27.60 -56.85 -58.60
N GLU A 6 26.94 -57.87 -58.04
CA GLU A 6 25.93 -57.74 -56.97
C GLU A 6 26.42 -56.90 -55.77
N GLU A 7 27.73 -56.86 -55.51
CA GLU A 7 28.33 -56.07 -54.42
C GLU A 7 28.17 -54.55 -54.58
N VAL A 8 28.17 -54.00 -55.80
CA VAL A 8 28.14 -52.54 -56.02
C VAL A 8 26.72 -51.97 -55.92
N LEU A 9 25.69 -52.81 -56.11
CA LEU A 9 24.28 -52.44 -55.90
C LEU A 9 23.91 -52.45 -54.42
N LEU A 10 24.42 -53.41 -53.65
CA LEU A 10 24.14 -53.56 -52.21
C LEU A 10 24.70 -52.41 -51.37
N ASP A 11 25.90 -51.91 -51.66
CA ASP A 11 26.50 -50.79 -50.89
C ASP A 11 25.77 -49.46 -51.11
N LYS A 12 25.17 -49.27 -52.28
CA LYS A 12 24.43 -48.05 -52.61
C LYS A 12 23.06 -48.05 -51.94
N GLU A 13 22.37 -49.20 -51.94
CA GLU A 13 21.10 -49.39 -51.21
C GLU A 13 21.30 -49.32 -49.69
N LEU A 14 22.42 -49.81 -49.15
CA LEU A 14 22.73 -49.75 -47.72
C LEU A 14 23.05 -48.31 -47.25
N SER A 15 23.70 -47.51 -48.09
CA SER A 15 23.94 -46.09 -47.83
C SER A 15 22.65 -45.27 -47.81
N GLU A 16 21.76 -45.53 -48.78
CA GLU A 16 20.49 -44.83 -48.91
C GLU A 16 19.51 -45.23 -47.79
N PHE A 17 19.52 -46.50 -47.39
CA PHE A 17 18.79 -47.00 -46.23
C PHE A 17 19.28 -46.38 -44.90
N ASN A 18 20.60 -46.26 -44.71
CA ASN A 18 21.17 -45.62 -43.51
C ASN A 18 20.86 -44.12 -43.44
N SER A 19 20.79 -43.44 -44.57
CA SER A 19 20.37 -42.04 -44.64
C SER A 19 18.90 -41.86 -44.21
N GLN A 20 18.01 -42.67 -44.78
CA GLN A 20 16.58 -42.66 -44.43
C GLN A 20 16.34 -43.05 -42.96
N PHE A 21 17.11 -44.03 -42.45
CA PHE A 21 17.02 -44.45 -41.05
C PHE A 21 17.42 -43.33 -40.08
N ASN A 22 18.47 -42.57 -40.40
CA ASN A 22 18.91 -41.45 -39.56
C ASN A 22 17.93 -40.27 -39.61
N GLU A 23 17.27 -40.03 -40.74
CA GLU A 23 16.22 -39.01 -40.85
C GLU A 23 14.98 -39.36 -40.02
N ILE A 24 14.56 -40.64 -40.06
CA ILE A 24 13.46 -41.16 -39.25
C ILE A 24 13.81 -41.10 -37.74
N LYS A 25 15.05 -41.41 -37.37
CA LYS A 25 15.55 -41.29 -35.99
C LYS A 25 15.52 -39.84 -35.50
N GLY A 26 15.85 -38.88 -36.37
CA GLY A 26 15.75 -37.44 -36.08
C GLY A 26 14.30 -36.98 -35.85
N ARG A 27 13.38 -37.34 -36.75
CA ARG A 27 11.94 -37.02 -36.60
C ARG A 27 11.32 -37.65 -35.35
N ASN A 28 11.70 -38.88 -35.02
CA ASN A 28 11.21 -39.56 -33.81
C ASN A 28 11.70 -38.90 -32.52
N LYS A 29 12.94 -38.37 -32.51
CA LYS A 29 13.45 -37.59 -31.37
C LYS A 29 12.69 -36.27 -31.20
N GLU A 30 12.42 -35.57 -32.30
CA GLU A 30 11.64 -34.32 -32.27
C GLU A 30 10.18 -34.55 -31.84
N LEU A 31 9.56 -35.65 -32.30
CA LEU A 31 8.23 -36.08 -31.88
C LEU A 31 8.19 -36.45 -30.39
N SER A 32 9.21 -37.15 -29.88
CA SER A 32 9.34 -37.49 -28.46
C SER A 32 9.45 -36.24 -27.57
N ASP A 33 10.21 -35.24 -28.01
CA ASP A 33 10.37 -33.97 -27.30
C ASP A 33 9.06 -33.14 -27.33
N LYS A 34 8.33 -33.17 -28.45
CA LYS A 34 6.98 -32.56 -28.56
C LYS A 34 5.97 -33.28 -27.67
N LEU A 35 6.01 -34.62 -27.60
CA LEU A 35 5.14 -35.44 -26.76
C LEU A 35 5.40 -35.17 -25.27
N SER A 36 6.66 -35.01 -24.88
CA SER A 36 7.06 -34.70 -23.50
C SER A 36 6.60 -33.30 -23.07
N LYS A 37 6.69 -32.30 -23.96
CA LYS A 37 6.14 -30.96 -23.71
C LYS A 37 4.61 -30.97 -23.59
N MET A 38 3.93 -31.76 -24.42
CA MET A 38 2.47 -31.97 -24.32
C MET A 38 2.06 -32.71 -23.04
N LYS A 39 2.85 -33.69 -22.58
CA LYS A 39 2.60 -34.43 -21.33
C LYS A 39 2.66 -33.52 -20.09
N ILE A 40 3.60 -32.57 -20.07
CA ILE A 40 3.72 -31.55 -19.01
C ILE A 40 2.53 -30.57 -19.03
N GLY A 41 2.03 -30.22 -20.22
CA GLY A 41 0.81 -29.42 -20.37
C GLY A 41 -0.48 -30.17 -19.98
N TYR A 42 -0.54 -31.48 -20.24
CA TYR A 42 -1.70 -32.34 -20.00
C TYR A 42 -1.88 -32.76 -18.53
N LEU A 43 -0.79 -32.96 -17.79
CA LEU A 43 -0.86 -33.18 -16.33
C LEU A 43 -1.45 -31.97 -15.59
N ARG A 44 -1.46 -30.78 -16.21
CA ARG A 44 -2.08 -29.56 -15.69
C ARG A 44 -3.60 -29.49 -15.94
N SER A 45 -4.17 -30.33 -16.81
CA SER A 45 -5.56 -30.21 -17.29
C SER A 45 -6.49 -31.37 -16.94
N LEU A 46 -6.03 -32.39 -16.20
CA LEU A 46 -6.82 -33.56 -15.79
C LEU A 46 -7.81 -33.32 -14.63
N SER A 47 -8.32 -32.10 -14.42
CA SER A 47 -9.35 -31.81 -13.40
C SER A 47 -10.79 -31.78 -13.92
N SER A 48 -11.17 -32.60 -14.93
CA SER A 48 -12.59 -32.70 -15.31
C SER A 48 -13.06 -34.07 -15.86
N ASN A 49 -14.04 -34.60 -15.13
CA ASN A 49 -15.05 -35.65 -15.41
C ASN A 49 -14.67 -36.93 -16.17
N THR A 50 -14.60 -38.02 -15.41
CA THR A 50 -14.18 -39.37 -15.81
C THR A 50 -15.31 -40.26 -16.38
N ASP A 51 -16.59 -39.87 -16.33
CA ASP A 51 -17.70 -40.81 -16.58
C ASP A 51 -18.45 -40.67 -17.92
N SER A 52 -18.04 -39.76 -18.79
CA SER A 52 -18.62 -39.63 -20.14
C SER A 52 -18.37 -40.88 -21.01
N ALA A 53 -19.32 -41.24 -21.87
CA ALA A 53 -19.17 -42.32 -22.87
C ALA A 53 -17.90 -42.12 -23.74
N ALA A 54 -17.58 -40.88 -24.10
CA ALA A 54 -16.34 -40.54 -24.81
C ALA A 54 -15.08 -40.70 -23.91
N GLY A 55 -15.21 -40.54 -22.59
CA GLY A 55 -14.16 -40.85 -21.62
C GLY A 55 -13.88 -42.35 -21.52
N LYS A 56 -14.93 -43.18 -21.56
CA LYS A 56 -14.81 -44.65 -21.56
C LYS A 56 -14.13 -45.18 -22.83
N VAL A 57 -14.51 -44.66 -24.00
CA VAL A 57 -13.86 -45.02 -25.29
C VAL A 57 -12.39 -44.59 -25.32
N ARG A 58 -12.06 -43.38 -24.84
CA ARG A 58 -10.66 -42.90 -24.75
C ARG A 58 -9.81 -43.75 -23.81
N ARG A 59 -10.38 -44.22 -22.69
CA ARG A 59 -9.69 -45.17 -21.79
C ARG A 59 -9.46 -46.52 -22.47
N GLY A 60 -10.46 -47.08 -23.14
CA GLY A 60 -10.31 -48.34 -23.88
C GLY A 60 -9.18 -48.27 -24.91
N MET A 61 -9.15 -47.20 -25.72
CA MET A 61 -8.08 -46.96 -26.69
C MET A 61 -6.71 -46.73 -26.01
N ALA A 62 -6.66 -46.04 -24.86
CA ALA A 62 -5.42 -45.85 -24.12
C ALA A 62 -4.88 -47.16 -23.52
N PHE A 63 -5.76 -48.03 -23.02
CA PHE A 63 -5.39 -49.37 -22.55
C PHE A 63 -4.87 -50.24 -23.71
N GLU A 64 -5.51 -50.21 -24.88
CA GLU A 64 -5.00 -50.91 -26.06
C GLU A 64 -3.61 -50.39 -26.50
N ILE A 65 -3.39 -49.08 -26.43
CA ILE A 65 -2.08 -48.47 -26.74
C ILE A 65 -1.02 -48.89 -25.72
N ASP A 66 -1.34 -48.89 -24.42
CA ASP A 66 -0.40 -49.25 -23.36
C ASP A 66 -0.10 -50.76 -23.36
N ASP A 67 -1.06 -51.61 -23.72
CA ASP A 67 -0.86 -53.05 -23.95
C ASP A 67 0.07 -53.30 -25.16
N CYS A 68 -0.12 -52.56 -26.25
CA CYS A 68 0.78 -52.63 -27.40
C CYS A 68 2.19 -52.12 -27.08
N LYS A 69 2.34 -51.07 -26.26
CA LYS A 69 3.65 -50.58 -25.78
C LYS A 69 4.35 -51.61 -24.90
N PHE A 70 3.60 -52.24 -23.99
CA PHE A 70 4.12 -53.30 -23.13
C PHE A 70 4.67 -54.47 -23.95
N HIS A 71 3.95 -54.90 -24.99
CA HIS A 71 4.43 -55.91 -25.93
C HIS A 71 5.67 -55.44 -26.71
N LEU A 72 5.71 -54.20 -27.18
CA LEU A 72 6.87 -53.59 -27.85
C LEU A 72 8.13 -53.51 -26.94
N GLU A 73 7.96 -53.15 -25.66
CA GLU A 73 9.03 -53.13 -24.66
C GLU A 73 9.56 -54.53 -24.35
N ALA A 74 8.68 -55.54 -24.29
CA ALA A 74 9.10 -56.92 -24.09
C ALA A 74 9.91 -57.47 -25.29
N MET A 75 9.54 -57.08 -26.51
CA MET A 75 10.20 -57.52 -27.76
C MET A 75 11.50 -56.77 -28.09
N THR A 76 11.81 -55.67 -27.39
CA THR A 76 13.05 -54.87 -27.59
C THR A 76 14.16 -55.23 -26.60
N ARG A 77 13.97 -56.27 -25.77
CA ARG A 77 14.99 -56.73 -24.82
C ARG A 77 16.16 -57.42 -25.54
N PRO A 78 17.42 -57.23 -25.09
CA PRO A 78 18.62 -57.71 -25.80
C PRO A 78 18.70 -59.24 -25.94
N ASP A 79 17.99 -59.96 -25.08
CA ASP A 79 17.86 -61.41 -24.97
C ASP A 79 16.74 -62.00 -25.85
N TYR A 80 16.02 -61.15 -26.61
CA TYR A 80 15.00 -61.56 -27.55
C TYR A 80 15.57 -61.71 -28.97
N GLN A 81 15.41 -62.88 -29.59
CA GLN A 81 15.96 -63.18 -30.92
C GLN A 81 14.82 -63.26 -31.96
N PRO A 82 14.64 -62.25 -32.82
CA PRO A 82 13.40 -62.09 -33.58
C PRO A 82 13.34 -63.01 -34.80
N LEU A 83 12.22 -63.73 -34.97
CA LEU A 83 11.84 -64.35 -36.24
C LEU A 83 11.22 -63.28 -37.16
N VAL A 84 11.34 -63.43 -38.49
CA VAL A 84 10.86 -62.45 -39.50
C VAL A 84 9.39 -62.04 -39.31
N ASP A 85 8.57 -62.94 -38.76
CA ASP A 85 7.16 -62.70 -38.45
C ASP A 85 6.94 -61.67 -37.32
N ASP A 86 7.86 -61.55 -36.37
CA ASP A 86 7.75 -60.64 -35.23
C ASP A 86 7.94 -59.17 -35.65
N LYS A 87 8.83 -58.90 -36.63
CA LYS A 87 9.01 -57.57 -37.20
C LYS A 87 7.73 -57.06 -37.89
N ARG A 88 7.05 -57.96 -38.60
CA ARG A 88 5.78 -57.65 -39.29
C ARG A 88 4.63 -57.40 -38.31
N ILE A 89 4.63 -58.08 -37.16
CA ILE A 89 3.68 -57.85 -36.07
C ILE A 89 3.93 -56.49 -35.43
N ILE A 90 5.20 -56.16 -35.15
CA ILE A 90 5.58 -54.85 -34.60
C ILE A 90 5.14 -53.71 -35.53
N GLU A 91 5.40 -53.81 -36.83
CA GLU A 91 4.97 -52.80 -37.82
C GLU A 91 3.44 -52.63 -37.85
N LYS A 92 2.67 -53.73 -37.81
CA LYS A 92 1.20 -53.68 -37.73
C LYS A 92 0.69 -53.03 -36.45
N LEU A 93 1.34 -53.29 -35.31
CA LEU A 93 0.99 -52.65 -34.04
C LEU A 93 1.30 -51.15 -34.07
N GLN A 94 2.45 -50.75 -34.63
CA GLN A 94 2.82 -49.34 -34.81
C GLN A 94 1.84 -48.60 -35.74
N GLU A 95 1.41 -49.22 -36.83
CA GLU A 95 0.41 -48.66 -37.75
C GLU A 95 -0.94 -48.48 -37.05
N ARG A 96 -1.39 -49.49 -36.30
CA ARG A 96 -2.65 -49.43 -35.54
C ARG A 96 -2.62 -48.35 -34.45
N ILE A 97 -1.52 -48.23 -33.70
CA ILE A 97 -1.32 -47.14 -32.73
C ILE A 97 -1.40 -45.77 -33.42
N THR A 98 -0.78 -45.65 -34.60
CA THR A 98 -0.76 -44.38 -35.35
C THR A 98 -2.15 -43.98 -35.82
N ILE A 99 -2.91 -44.92 -36.40
CA ILE A 99 -4.30 -44.69 -36.85
C ILE A 99 -5.17 -44.29 -35.66
N THR A 100 -5.12 -45.03 -34.56
CA THR A 100 -5.91 -44.72 -33.35
C THR A 100 -5.54 -43.35 -32.76
N ASN A 101 -4.26 -42.97 -32.77
CA ASN A 101 -3.83 -41.64 -32.35
C ASN A 101 -4.36 -40.53 -33.27
N MET A 102 -4.37 -40.73 -34.60
CA MET A 102 -4.94 -39.76 -35.55
C MET A 102 -6.45 -39.59 -35.34
N GLU A 103 -7.20 -40.67 -35.13
CA GLU A 103 -8.63 -40.59 -34.81
C GLU A 103 -8.90 -39.85 -33.49
N LEU A 104 -8.05 -40.07 -32.48
CA LEU A 104 -8.13 -39.36 -31.20
C LEU A 104 -7.87 -37.87 -31.35
N ILE A 105 -6.94 -37.45 -32.22
CA ILE A 105 -6.66 -36.05 -32.52
C ILE A 105 -7.87 -35.40 -33.21
N ILE A 106 -8.42 -36.02 -34.26
CA ILE A 106 -9.59 -35.50 -34.98
C ILE A 106 -10.80 -35.35 -34.05
N LYS A 107 -11.06 -36.36 -33.18
CA LYS A 107 -12.15 -36.28 -32.20
C LYS A 107 -11.91 -35.19 -31.15
N ARG A 108 -10.66 -34.89 -30.79
CA ARG A 108 -10.33 -33.77 -29.87
C ARG A 108 -10.59 -32.42 -30.53
N GLU A 109 -10.12 -32.22 -31.77
CA GLU A 109 -10.36 -30.98 -32.51
C GLU A 109 -11.85 -30.70 -32.72
N HIS A 110 -12.64 -31.74 -33.02
CA HIS A 110 -14.09 -31.61 -33.14
C HIS A 110 -14.76 -31.18 -31.82
N ASN A 111 -14.36 -31.78 -30.69
CA ASN A 111 -14.87 -31.41 -29.38
C ASN A 111 -14.46 -29.99 -28.96
N GLU A 112 -13.23 -29.58 -29.26
CA GLU A 112 -12.75 -28.21 -29.02
C GLU A 112 -13.56 -27.19 -29.81
N LYS A 113 -13.90 -27.49 -31.07
CA LYS A 113 -14.76 -26.64 -31.90
C LYS A 113 -16.17 -26.51 -31.30
N ILE A 114 -16.80 -27.61 -30.86
CA ILE A 114 -18.12 -27.57 -30.20
C ILE A 114 -18.06 -26.73 -28.92
N ILE A 115 -17.03 -26.92 -28.08
CA ILE A 115 -16.88 -26.14 -26.84
C ILE A 115 -16.73 -24.65 -27.16
N LYS A 116 -15.97 -24.31 -28.20
CA LYS A 116 -15.80 -22.94 -28.67
C LYS A 116 -17.14 -22.34 -29.12
N ASP A 117 -17.90 -23.05 -29.94
CA ASP A 117 -19.21 -22.58 -30.43
C ASP A 117 -20.22 -22.37 -29.26
N ILE A 118 -20.21 -23.27 -28.27
CA ILE A 118 -21.03 -23.12 -27.05
C ILE A 118 -20.60 -21.87 -26.26
N LYS A 119 -19.29 -21.67 -26.06
CA LYS A 119 -18.75 -20.50 -25.35
C LYS A 119 -19.12 -19.21 -26.07
N ASP A 120 -18.93 -19.14 -27.38
CA ASP A 120 -19.23 -17.96 -28.20
C ASP A 120 -20.73 -17.61 -28.14
N ASN A 121 -21.63 -18.61 -28.11
CA ASN A 121 -23.07 -18.39 -27.99
C ASN A 121 -23.48 -17.91 -26.58
N VAL A 122 -22.88 -18.48 -25.52
CA VAL A 122 -23.09 -18.00 -24.14
C VAL A 122 -22.60 -16.57 -23.97
N GLU A 123 -21.42 -16.24 -24.50
CA GLU A 123 -20.90 -14.87 -24.49
C GLU A 123 -21.81 -13.91 -25.28
N LYS A 124 -22.33 -14.33 -26.43
CA LYS A 124 -23.24 -13.51 -27.23
C LYS A 124 -24.52 -13.19 -26.45
N LYS A 125 -25.11 -14.18 -25.75
CA LYS A 125 -26.27 -13.95 -24.88
C LYS A 125 -25.93 -13.06 -23.69
N GLU A 126 -24.77 -13.26 -23.05
CA GLU A 126 -24.31 -12.40 -21.95
C GLU A 126 -24.15 -10.94 -22.34
N ARG A 127 -23.72 -10.65 -23.58
CA ARG A 127 -23.59 -9.29 -24.13
C ARG A 127 -24.94 -8.58 -24.33
N GLN A 128 -26.05 -9.31 -24.33
CA GLN A 128 -27.40 -8.76 -24.50
C GLN A 128 -28.14 -8.58 -23.16
N MET A 129 -27.49 -8.88 -22.04
CA MET A 129 -28.08 -8.74 -20.72
C MET A 129 -27.76 -7.36 -20.13
N CYS A 130 -28.78 -6.63 -19.73
CA CYS A 130 -28.66 -5.45 -18.87
C CYS A 130 -28.45 -5.91 -17.42
N LYS A 131 -27.44 -5.36 -16.75
CA LYS A 131 -27.00 -5.77 -15.41
C LYS A 131 -26.99 -4.56 -14.49
N PHE A 132 -27.74 -4.64 -13.40
CA PHE A 132 -27.86 -3.61 -12.37
C PHE A 132 -27.84 -4.23 -10.97
N LYS A 133 -27.52 -3.43 -9.98
CA LYS A 133 -28.06 -3.60 -8.63
C LYS A 133 -29.51 -3.10 -8.62
N LEU A 134 -30.35 -3.83 -7.93
CA LEU A 134 -31.72 -3.45 -7.65
C LEU A 134 -31.82 -3.19 -6.15
N PHE A 135 -32.35 -2.03 -5.80
CA PHE A 135 -32.63 -1.60 -4.44
C PHE A 135 -34.13 -1.57 -4.19
N CYS A 136 -34.54 -1.78 -2.96
CA CYS A 136 -35.93 -1.62 -2.53
C CYS A 136 -35.95 -1.31 -1.02
N VAL A 137 -36.90 -0.51 -0.56
CA VAL A 137 -37.20 -0.42 0.89
C VAL A 137 -38.26 -1.46 1.19
N HIS A 138 -37.91 -2.48 1.97
CA HIS A 138 -38.80 -3.59 2.23
C HIS A 138 -40.06 -3.10 2.96
N PRO A 139 -41.26 -3.34 2.43
CA PRO A 139 -42.50 -2.68 2.88
C PRO A 139 -42.88 -3.00 4.33
N VAL A 140 -42.46 -4.16 4.86
CA VAL A 140 -42.71 -4.55 6.25
C VAL A 140 -41.63 -4.06 7.24
N THR A 141 -40.35 -4.15 6.87
CA THR A 141 -39.24 -3.92 7.81
C THR A 141 -38.71 -2.49 7.75
N GLY A 142 -39.04 -1.73 6.69
CA GLY A 142 -38.51 -0.40 6.44
C GLY A 142 -37.01 -0.37 6.10
N LYS A 143 -36.36 -1.53 6.00
CA LYS A 143 -34.93 -1.63 5.69
C LYS A 143 -34.69 -1.64 4.19
N MET A 144 -33.63 -0.97 3.75
CA MET A 144 -33.16 -1.07 2.37
C MET A 144 -32.56 -2.46 2.11
N ILE A 145 -33.00 -3.10 1.03
CA ILE A 145 -32.49 -4.39 0.54
C ILE A 145 -31.89 -4.21 -0.86
N GLU A 146 -30.83 -4.97 -1.15
CA GLU A 146 -30.12 -4.96 -2.43
C GLU A 146 -30.13 -6.37 -3.03
N SER A 147 -30.26 -6.48 -4.35
CA SER A 147 -30.11 -7.72 -5.10
C SER A 147 -29.59 -7.49 -6.51
N ARG A 148 -28.97 -8.50 -7.12
CA ARG A 148 -28.53 -8.41 -8.51
C ARG A 148 -29.72 -8.55 -9.45
N PHE A 149 -29.89 -7.58 -10.35
CA PHE A 149 -30.94 -7.55 -11.34
C PHE A 149 -30.35 -7.65 -12.73
N LYS A 150 -30.63 -8.77 -13.38
CA LYS A 150 -30.08 -9.11 -14.69
C LYS A 150 -31.21 -9.53 -15.61
N VAL A 151 -31.44 -8.76 -16.66
CA VAL A 151 -32.54 -8.95 -17.60
C VAL A 151 -32.07 -8.77 -19.03
N HIS A 152 -32.71 -9.47 -19.97
CA HIS A 152 -32.38 -9.34 -21.38
C HIS A 152 -32.86 -7.99 -21.91
N GLN A 153 -32.09 -7.33 -22.78
CA GLN A 153 -32.44 -5.99 -23.27
C GLN A 153 -33.77 -5.93 -24.07
N ASP A 154 -34.17 -7.04 -24.68
CA ASP A 154 -35.37 -7.14 -25.54
C ASP A 154 -36.65 -7.57 -24.79
N ILE A 155 -36.66 -7.56 -23.46
CA ILE A 155 -37.92 -7.74 -22.70
C ILE A 155 -38.65 -6.41 -22.56
N LYS A 156 -39.98 -6.43 -22.45
CA LYS A 156 -40.77 -5.22 -22.18
C LYS A 156 -40.69 -4.80 -20.71
N LEU A 157 -40.94 -3.52 -20.42
CA LEU A 157 -40.92 -2.98 -19.06
C LEU A 157 -41.79 -3.76 -18.04
N PRO A 158 -43.04 -4.20 -18.34
CA PRO A 158 -43.83 -4.99 -17.40
C PRO A 158 -43.16 -6.33 -17.02
N GLN A 159 -42.46 -6.96 -17.96
CA GLN A 159 -41.73 -8.21 -17.71
C GLN A 159 -40.50 -7.94 -16.82
N ALA A 160 -39.78 -6.84 -17.08
CA ALA A 160 -38.66 -6.43 -16.23
C ALA A 160 -39.12 -6.14 -14.79
N LEU A 161 -40.27 -5.47 -14.62
CA LEU A 161 -40.88 -5.21 -13.32
C LEU A 161 -41.27 -6.51 -12.61
N ALA A 162 -41.86 -7.47 -13.31
CA ALA A 162 -42.22 -8.77 -12.74
C ALA A 162 -40.99 -9.55 -12.24
N GLU A 163 -39.90 -9.57 -13.00
CA GLU A 163 -38.64 -10.17 -12.55
C GLU A 163 -38.05 -9.45 -11.34
N ALA A 164 -38.04 -8.10 -11.34
CA ALA A 164 -37.57 -7.31 -10.21
C ALA A 164 -38.39 -7.58 -8.92
N TYR A 165 -39.71 -7.63 -9.04
CA TYR A 165 -40.64 -7.93 -7.96
C TYR A 165 -40.40 -9.33 -7.36
N LYS A 166 -40.16 -10.32 -8.23
CA LYS A 166 -39.82 -11.69 -7.82
C LYS A 166 -38.48 -11.78 -7.10
N ILE A 167 -37.45 -11.10 -7.62
CA ILE A 167 -36.10 -11.06 -7.02
C ILE A 167 -36.17 -10.48 -5.60
N MET A 168 -36.96 -9.41 -5.42
CA MET A 168 -37.12 -8.75 -4.13
C MET A 168 -38.06 -9.46 -3.15
N LYS A 169 -38.72 -10.54 -3.58
CA LYS A 169 -39.61 -11.38 -2.75
C LYS A 169 -40.65 -10.55 -1.99
N LEU A 170 -41.27 -9.60 -2.68
CA LEU A 170 -42.24 -8.68 -2.08
C LEU A 170 -43.62 -9.30 -1.84
N ALA A 171 -43.94 -10.41 -2.52
CA ALA A 171 -45.17 -11.16 -2.28
C ALA A 171 -45.13 -11.89 -0.93
N PRO A 172 -46.23 -11.95 -0.16
CA PRO A 172 -47.56 -11.37 -0.43
C PRO A 172 -47.75 -9.95 0.14
N HIS A 173 -46.69 -9.28 0.60
CA HIS A 173 -46.77 -8.05 1.40
C HIS A 173 -47.26 -6.82 0.63
N ILE A 174 -46.97 -6.74 -0.68
CA ILE A 174 -47.41 -5.63 -1.53
C ILE A 174 -47.73 -6.12 -2.94
N PRO A 175 -48.90 -5.80 -3.51
CA PRO A 175 -49.22 -6.13 -4.90
C PRO A 175 -48.29 -5.43 -5.90
N ILE A 176 -48.02 -6.09 -7.04
CA ILE A 176 -47.11 -5.58 -8.08
C ILE A 176 -47.60 -4.27 -8.70
N GLU A 177 -48.92 -4.04 -8.71
CA GLU A 177 -49.58 -2.82 -9.20
C GLU A 177 -49.24 -1.57 -8.36
N ARG A 178 -48.68 -1.76 -7.17
CA ARG A 178 -48.15 -0.70 -6.31
C ARG A 178 -46.63 -0.61 -6.35
N CYS A 179 -46.00 -1.23 -7.34
CA CYS A 179 -44.57 -1.23 -7.56
C CYS A 179 -44.23 -0.60 -8.92
N ARG A 180 -43.10 0.09 -9.01
CA ARG A 180 -42.52 0.52 -10.30
C ARG A 180 -41.00 0.50 -10.27
N LEU A 181 -40.39 0.46 -11.45
CA LEU A 181 -38.95 0.62 -11.61
C LEU A 181 -38.58 2.09 -11.78
N VAL A 182 -37.50 2.50 -11.12
CA VAL A 182 -36.98 3.87 -11.15
C VAL A 182 -35.46 3.81 -11.34
N LYS A 183 -34.90 4.70 -12.16
CA LYS A 183 -33.44 4.95 -12.20
C LYS A 183 -32.99 5.53 -10.88
N TYR A 184 -31.97 4.93 -10.30
CA TYR A 184 -31.49 5.28 -8.98
C TYR A 184 -29.99 5.53 -9.01
N ASP A 185 -29.58 6.70 -8.53
CA ASP A 185 -28.19 7.01 -8.31
C ASP A 185 -27.81 6.51 -6.90
N ASP A 186 -27.07 5.40 -6.82
CA ASP A 186 -26.68 4.78 -5.53
C ASP A 186 -25.74 5.71 -4.74
N TYR A 187 -24.95 6.52 -5.44
CA TYR A 187 -23.96 7.39 -4.84
C TYR A 187 -24.62 8.64 -4.25
N ALA A 188 -25.58 9.21 -4.98
CA ALA A 188 -26.36 10.34 -4.51
C ALA A 188 -27.50 9.94 -3.56
N GLU A 189 -27.87 8.66 -3.54
CA GLU A 189 -29.09 8.12 -2.94
C GLU A 189 -30.33 8.88 -3.42
N ALA A 190 -30.49 8.95 -4.74
CA ALA A 190 -31.50 9.80 -5.40
C ALA A 190 -32.26 9.06 -6.50
N MET A 191 -33.57 9.31 -6.59
CA MET A 191 -34.40 8.89 -7.71
C MET A 191 -34.18 9.84 -8.90
N ASP A 192 -33.68 9.32 -10.02
CA ASP A 192 -33.40 10.08 -11.25
C ASP A 192 -34.65 10.12 -12.14
N GLN A 193 -35.10 8.96 -12.64
CA GLN A 193 -36.18 8.87 -13.63
C GLN A 193 -37.15 7.72 -13.33
N SER A 194 -38.46 7.97 -13.28
CA SER A 194 -39.47 6.93 -13.15
C SER A 194 -39.77 6.25 -14.49
N PHE A 195 -39.97 4.94 -14.46
CA PHE A 195 -40.49 4.17 -15.60
C PHE A 195 -41.93 3.78 -15.33
N ASP A 196 -42.83 4.73 -15.58
CA ASP A 196 -44.25 4.54 -15.37
C ASP A 196 -44.86 3.67 -16.49
N LEU A 197 -45.68 2.68 -16.11
CA LEU A 197 -46.18 1.67 -17.04
C LEU A 197 -47.15 2.26 -18.09
N ASP A 198 -47.91 3.29 -17.71
CA ASP A 198 -48.81 4.01 -18.61
C ASP A 198 -48.07 4.69 -19.78
N GLU A 199 -46.83 5.14 -19.55
CA GLU A 199 -46.00 5.79 -20.58
C GLU A 199 -45.08 4.79 -21.31
N PHE A 200 -44.52 3.81 -20.60
CA PHE A 200 -43.40 3.00 -21.12
C PHE A 200 -43.69 1.50 -21.29
N GLN A 201 -44.92 1.00 -21.09
CA GLN A 201 -45.24 -0.43 -21.13
C GLN A 201 -44.76 -1.17 -22.39
N ASP A 202 -44.82 -0.54 -23.57
CA ASP A 202 -44.48 -1.16 -24.84
C ASP A 202 -43.00 -1.04 -25.21
N HIS A 203 -42.23 -0.28 -24.44
CA HIS A 203 -40.80 -0.09 -24.68
C HIS A 203 -40.01 -1.31 -24.23
N PHE A 204 -38.99 -1.65 -25.02
CA PHE A 204 -38.00 -2.62 -24.61
C PHE A 204 -37.13 -2.03 -23.50
N PHE A 205 -36.87 -2.83 -22.47
CA PHE A 205 -36.14 -2.40 -21.29
C PHE A 205 -34.76 -1.85 -21.65
N GLY A 206 -34.07 -2.50 -22.59
CA GLY A 206 -32.81 -2.03 -23.17
C GLY A 206 -32.89 -0.61 -23.73
N GLN A 207 -33.97 -0.24 -24.42
CA GLN A 207 -34.13 1.11 -24.96
C GLN A 207 -34.25 2.15 -23.86
N LEU A 208 -34.96 1.84 -22.77
CA LEU A 208 -35.14 2.74 -21.63
C LEU A 208 -33.83 3.02 -20.86
N VAL A 209 -32.97 2.01 -20.77
CA VAL A 209 -31.71 2.07 -19.99
C VAL A 209 -30.47 2.38 -20.83
N GLY A 210 -30.56 2.41 -22.16
CA GLY A 210 -29.45 2.78 -23.05
C GLY A 210 -28.65 1.60 -23.62
N GLY A 211 -29.30 0.46 -23.84
CA GLY A 211 -28.78 -0.80 -24.40
C GLY A 211 -28.17 -1.71 -23.34
N ALA A 212 -27.84 -2.96 -23.70
CA ALA A 212 -27.10 -3.87 -22.84
C ALA A 212 -25.65 -3.39 -22.62
N ARG A 213 -25.27 -3.22 -21.35
CA ARG A 213 -23.92 -2.80 -20.94
C ARG A 213 -23.46 -3.60 -19.73
N SER A 214 -22.15 -3.78 -19.59
CA SER A 214 -21.54 -4.35 -18.40
C SER A 214 -21.56 -3.39 -17.21
N TYR A 215 -21.68 -2.09 -17.47
CA TYR A 215 -21.67 -1.03 -16.48
C TYR A 215 -22.63 0.10 -16.88
N TYR A 216 -23.40 0.58 -15.91
CA TYR A 216 -24.26 1.75 -16.02
C TYR A 216 -23.83 2.79 -14.98
N SER A 217 -24.09 4.06 -15.27
CA SER A 217 -23.84 5.16 -14.33
C SER A 217 -24.95 5.32 -13.28
N PHE A 218 -25.89 4.38 -13.22
CA PHE A 218 -27.06 4.35 -12.35
C PHE A 218 -27.44 2.90 -12.11
N GLU A 219 -28.19 2.67 -11.04
CA GLU A 219 -28.75 1.40 -10.63
C GLU A 219 -30.28 1.45 -10.70
N MET A 220 -30.96 0.35 -10.38
CA MET A 220 -32.42 0.27 -10.37
C MET A 220 -32.97 0.33 -8.95
N PHE A 221 -34.12 0.97 -8.79
CA PHE A 221 -34.89 0.93 -7.55
C PHE A 221 -36.30 0.46 -7.82
N LEU A 222 -36.76 -0.51 -7.02
CA LEU A 222 -38.14 -0.98 -7.00
C LEU A 222 -38.90 -0.16 -5.97
N GLU A 223 -39.54 0.91 -6.43
CA GLU A 223 -40.28 1.82 -5.58
C GLU A 223 -41.68 1.27 -5.32
N THR A 224 -42.12 1.39 -4.07
CA THR A 224 -43.42 0.93 -3.61
C THR A 224 -44.25 2.09 -3.08
N ARG A 225 -45.56 2.07 -3.32
CA ARG A 225 -46.51 3.05 -2.75
C ARG A 225 -47.56 2.41 -1.85
N LYS A 226 -48.17 3.21 -0.96
CA LYS A 226 -49.38 2.81 -0.23
C LYS A 226 -50.60 2.81 -1.18
N GLU A 227 -51.67 2.13 -0.79
CA GLU A 227 -52.86 1.90 -1.63
C GLU A 227 -53.49 3.18 -2.20
N ASN A 228 -53.57 4.23 -1.38
CA ASN A 228 -54.18 5.52 -1.75
C ASN A 228 -53.17 6.61 -2.12
N GLU A 229 -51.90 6.27 -2.21
CA GLU A 229 -50.84 7.21 -2.55
C GLU A 229 -50.59 7.20 -4.05
N THR A 230 -50.31 8.35 -4.66
CA THR A 230 -49.85 8.39 -6.06
C THR A 230 -48.33 8.43 -6.10
N PHE A 231 -47.74 7.75 -7.08
CA PHE A 231 -46.31 7.85 -7.29
C PHE A 231 -45.90 9.28 -7.64
N LYS A 232 -44.81 9.78 -7.03
CA LYS A 232 -44.20 11.06 -7.39
C LYS A 232 -43.54 10.95 -8.76
N LYS A 233 -43.86 11.82 -9.73
CA LYS A 233 -43.22 11.75 -11.05
C LYS A 233 -41.74 12.17 -10.94
N TYR A 234 -40.82 11.35 -11.49
CA TYR A 234 -39.40 11.70 -11.59
C TYR A 234 -39.02 11.88 -13.06
N ASN A 235 -38.86 13.13 -13.48
CA ASN A 235 -38.44 13.46 -14.82
C ASN A 235 -36.96 13.13 -15.02
N LYS A 236 -36.59 12.74 -16.24
CA LYS A 236 -35.21 12.45 -16.60
C LYS A 236 -34.30 13.66 -16.34
N GLY A 237 -33.17 13.44 -15.65
CA GLY A 237 -32.23 14.50 -15.32
C GLY A 237 -32.58 15.23 -14.02
N GLY A 238 -33.27 14.56 -13.10
CA GLY A 238 -33.43 15.05 -11.74
C GLY A 238 -32.10 15.01 -11.00
N MET A 239 -31.85 15.99 -10.13
CA MET A 239 -30.69 16.02 -9.26
C MET A 239 -31.11 16.24 -7.80
N LYS A 240 -30.33 15.71 -6.87
CA LYS A 240 -30.54 15.89 -5.44
C LYS A 240 -29.64 16.99 -4.93
N LEU A 241 -30.19 18.08 -4.42
CA LEU A 241 -29.43 19.16 -3.82
C LEU A 241 -29.61 19.13 -2.31
N MET A 242 -28.53 19.29 -1.55
CA MET A 242 -28.56 19.39 -0.10
C MET A 242 -28.52 20.87 0.26
N ILE A 243 -29.57 21.39 0.88
CA ILE A 243 -29.70 22.81 1.21
C ILE A 243 -29.36 23.03 2.68
N ALA A 244 -28.30 23.78 2.94
CA ALA A 244 -27.89 24.19 4.27
C ALA A 244 -28.19 25.68 4.46
N VAL A 245 -29.22 25.99 5.26
CA VAL A 245 -29.58 27.38 5.54
C VAL A 245 -28.62 27.96 6.59
N ILE A 246 -28.10 29.15 6.33
CA ILE A 246 -27.19 29.86 7.23
C ILE A 246 -27.94 31.02 7.90
N ASP A 247 -27.86 31.08 9.21
CA ASP A 247 -28.24 32.27 9.97
C ASP A 247 -27.07 33.27 9.92
N LEU A 248 -27.24 34.37 9.21
CA LEU A 248 -26.19 35.38 9.03
C LEU A 248 -25.85 36.13 10.32
N SER A 249 -26.75 36.17 11.30
CA SER A 249 -26.55 36.87 12.56
C SER A 249 -25.63 36.09 13.51
N THR A 250 -25.78 34.77 13.54
CA THR A 250 -25.01 33.85 14.41
C THR A 250 -23.85 33.18 13.68
N GLY A 251 -23.95 33.02 12.36
CA GLY A 251 -23.07 32.20 11.53
C GLY A 251 -23.36 30.69 11.63
N ASP A 252 -24.44 30.30 12.28
CA ASP A 252 -24.82 28.90 12.44
C ASP A 252 -25.38 28.33 11.13
N VAL A 253 -24.98 27.10 10.83
CA VAL A 253 -25.38 26.37 9.62
C VAL A 253 -26.34 25.26 10.02
N ALA A 254 -27.58 25.34 9.53
CA ALA A 254 -28.58 24.29 9.76
C ALA A 254 -28.17 22.97 9.08
N PRO A 255 -28.61 21.81 9.61
CA PRO A 255 -28.40 20.53 8.93
C PRO A 255 -28.91 20.58 7.49
N ALA A 256 -28.13 20.05 6.55
CA ALA A 256 -28.49 20.15 5.14
C ALA A 256 -29.69 19.25 4.80
N GLU A 257 -30.73 19.82 4.23
CA GLU A 257 -31.96 19.11 3.85
C GLU A 257 -32.00 18.77 2.36
N PRO A 258 -32.39 17.55 1.96
CA PRO A 258 -32.40 17.15 0.56
C PRO A 258 -33.64 17.68 -0.19
N ILE A 259 -33.42 18.38 -1.30
CA ILE A 259 -34.45 18.75 -2.28
C ILE A 259 -34.15 18.10 -3.64
N ARG A 260 -35.19 17.91 -4.46
CA ARG A 260 -35.02 17.48 -5.86
C ARG A 260 -35.16 18.69 -6.77
N ALA A 261 -34.13 18.97 -7.56
CA ALA A 261 -34.14 19.99 -8.61
C ALA A 261 -34.11 19.34 -9.99
N GLU A 262 -34.60 20.03 -11.01
CA GLU A 262 -34.53 19.56 -12.40
C GLU A 262 -33.31 20.18 -13.10
N GLN A 263 -32.58 19.39 -13.89
CA GLN A 263 -31.40 19.88 -14.61
C GLN A 263 -31.70 21.03 -15.60
N GLY A 264 -32.95 21.14 -16.05
CA GLY A 264 -33.40 22.23 -16.91
C GLY A 264 -33.66 23.55 -16.20
N TRP A 265 -33.71 23.57 -14.86
CA TRP A 265 -33.95 24.79 -14.11
C TRP A 265 -32.81 25.80 -14.26
N THR A 266 -33.17 27.05 -14.08
CA THR A 266 -32.29 28.19 -13.89
C THR A 266 -32.00 28.39 -12.39
N VAL A 267 -30.97 29.17 -12.07
CA VAL A 267 -30.66 29.56 -10.69
C VAL A 267 -31.83 30.32 -10.05
N GLY A 268 -32.53 31.16 -10.83
CA GLY A 268 -33.71 31.90 -10.34
C GLY A 268 -34.89 30.99 -9.99
N GLU A 269 -35.20 30.01 -10.84
CA GLU A 269 -36.24 29.00 -10.54
C GLU A 269 -35.88 28.17 -9.31
N LEU A 270 -34.60 27.82 -9.14
CA LEU A 270 -34.13 27.15 -7.93
C LEU A 270 -34.30 28.01 -6.68
N LYS A 271 -33.98 29.32 -6.73
CA LYS A 271 -34.19 30.24 -5.61
C LYS A 271 -35.67 30.34 -5.24
N GLN A 272 -36.57 30.44 -6.22
CA GLN A 272 -38.02 30.46 -5.97
C GLN A 272 -38.46 29.18 -5.24
N TYR A 273 -38.04 28.02 -5.74
CA TYR A 273 -38.38 26.74 -5.13
C TYR A 273 -37.82 26.57 -3.71
N ILE A 274 -36.57 27.00 -3.47
CA ILE A 274 -35.98 27.02 -2.12
C ILE A 274 -36.76 27.99 -1.22
N GLY A 275 -37.16 29.16 -1.74
CA GLY A 275 -37.95 30.14 -1.02
C GLY A 275 -39.29 29.60 -0.53
N GLU A 276 -39.97 28.80 -1.36
CA GLU A 276 -41.22 28.12 -0.99
C GLU A 276 -41.03 27.06 0.10
N ILE A 277 -39.96 26.27 0.04
CA ILE A 277 -39.71 25.17 0.99
C ILE A 277 -39.22 25.69 2.34
N PHE A 278 -38.28 26.63 2.33
CA PHE A 278 -37.58 27.11 3.51
C PHE A 278 -38.11 28.44 4.03
N ASN A 279 -39.17 28.98 3.43
CA ASN A 279 -39.78 30.28 3.77
C ASN A 279 -38.76 31.43 3.75
N LEU A 280 -38.01 31.52 2.65
CA LEU A 280 -36.97 32.53 2.41
C LEU A 280 -37.39 33.43 1.24
N ASP A 281 -37.00 34.71 1.27
CA ASP A 281 -37.26 35.61 0.14
C ASP A 281 -36.27 35.33 -1.00
N PRO A 282 -36.73 34.90 -2.19
CA PRO A 282 -35.85 34.60 -3.32
C PRO A 282 -35.16 35.83 -3.92
N SER A 283 -35.70 37.04 -3.72
CA SER A 283 -35.19 38.27 -4.33
C SER A 283 -33.85 38.75 -3.73
N CYS A 284 -33.62 38.45 -2.45
CA CYS A 284 -32.39 38.75 -1.72
C CYS A 284 -31.63 37.47 -1.29
N MET A 285 -31.85 36.36 -1.99
CA MET A 285 -31.23 35.06 -1.70
C MET A 285 -29.86 34.91 -2.36
N ARG A 286 -28.85 34.52 -1.57
CA ARG A 286 -27.55 34.05 -2.07
C ARG A 286 -27.48 32.52 -2.03
N LEU A 287 -27.03 31.93 -3.13
CA LEU A 287 -26.74 30.50 -3.25
C LEU A 287 -25.24 30.27 -3.41
N ILE A 288 -24.64 29.54 -2.48
CA ILE A 288 -23.20 29.23 -2.51
C ILE A 288 -23.04 27.72 -2.66
N LEU A 289 -22.47 27.31 -3.78
CA LEU A 289 -22.12 25.92 -4.07
C LEU A 289 -20.84 25.51 -3.34
N GLU A 290 -20.94 24.45 -2.55
CA GLU A 290 -19.78 23.80 -1.96
C GLU A 290 -19.01 23.05 -3.06
N VAL A 291 -17.75 23.45 -3.27
CA VAL A 291 -16.85 22.85 -4.26
C VAL A 291 -15.54 22.49 -3.58
N TYR A 292 -15.37 21.20 -3.27
CA TYR A 292 -14.23 20.65 -2.51
C TYR A 292 -14.05 21.30 -1.12
N LYS A 293 -13.28 22.38 -1.05
CA LYS A 293 -12.94 23.16 0.16
C LYS A 293 -13.13 24.66 -0.07
N ASP A 294 -13.98 25.03 -1.02
CA ASP A 294 -14.31 26.42 -1.34
C ASP A 294 -15.81 26.59 -1.60
N GLY A 295 -16.31 27.81 -1.40
CA GLY A 295 -17.69 28.21 -1.62
C GLY A 295 -17.82 29.11 -2.84
N ARG A 296 -18.43 28.59 -3.92
CA ARG A 296 -18.67 29.34 -5.15
C ARG A 296 -20.07 29.94 -5.18
N HIS A 297 -20.14 31.26 -5.18
CA HIS A 297 -21.40 32.00 -5.34
C HIS A 297 -22.01 31.79 -6.72
N LEU A 298 -23.34 31.62 -6.79
CA LEU A 298 -24.14 31.54 -8.01
C LEU A 298 -24.94 32.85 -8.21
N PRO A 299 -24.35 33.88 -8.84
CA PRO A 299 -24.96 35.22 -8.89
C PRO A 299 -25.99 35.41 -10.00
N ASN A 300 -25.97 34.58 -11.05
CA ASN A 300 -26.75 34.81 -12.26
C ASN A 300 -28.01 33.95 -12.29
N ASP A 301 -29.16 34.56 -12.04
CA ASP A 301 -30.45 33.86 -12.01
C ASP A 301 -30.82 33.23 -13.36
N ALA A 302 -30.32 33.76 -14.48
CA ALA A 302 -30.60 33.22 -15.81
C ALA A 302 -29.72 32.01 -16.19
N SER A 303 -28.66 31.72 -15.42
CA SER A 303 -27.82 30.55 -15.67
C SER A 303 -28.60 29.27 -15.42
N SER A 304 -28.48 28.30 -16.33
CA SER A 304 -28.96 26.94 -16.09
C SER A 304 -28.14 26.24 -15.00
N LEU A 305 -28.77 25.41 -14.17
CA LEU A 305 -28.07 24.64 -13.13
C LEU A 305 -26.93 23.78 -13.72
N LYS A 306 -27.16 23.21 -14.92
CA LYS A 306 -26.14 22.46 -15.66
C LYS A 306 -24.95 23.34 -16.08
N GLY A 307 -25.20 24.58 -16.49
CA GLY A 307 -24.17 25.55 -16.87
C GLY A 307 -23.32 25.98 -15.67
N GLU A 308 -23.95 26.07 -14.49
CA GLU A 308 -23.26 26.30 -13.22
C GLU A 308 -22.53 25.05 -12.70
N GLY A 309 -22.57 23.91 -13.41
CA GLY A 309 -21.84 22.70 -13.02
C GLY A 309 -22.55 21.83 -11.98
N LEU A 310 -23.85 22.03 -11.74
CA LEU A 310 -24.67 21.15 -10.91
C LEU A 310 -25.15 19.98 -11.76
N TYR A 311 -24.62 18.78 -11.49
CA TYR A 311 -24.91 17.58 -12.29
C TYR A 311 -25.52 16.43 -11.49
N ARG A 312 -25.19 16.31 -10.19
CA ARG A 312 -25.62 15.22 -9.32
C ARG A 312 -25.93 15.75 -7.91
N LYS A 313 -25.35 15.14 -6.87
CA LYS A 313 -25.46 15.56 -5.48
C LYS A 313 -24.49 16.71 -5.19
N HIS A 314 -25.04 17.85 -4.79
CA HIS A 314 -24.27 19.01 -4.37
C HIS A 314 -24.88 19.63 -3.11
N THR A 315 -24.04 20.21 -2.27
CA THR A 315 -24.46 21.03 -1.14
C THR A 315 -24.48 22.50 -1.54
N LEU A 316 -25.58 23.18 -1.23
CA LEU A 316 -25.75 24.61 -1.40
C LEU A 316 -25.95 25.23 -0.01
N PHE A 317 -25.13 26.23 0.31
CA PHE A 317 -25.39 27.11 1.44
C PHE A 317 -26.31 28.24 0.99
N VAL A 318 -27.33 28.55 1.80
CA VAL A 318 -28.37 29.51 1.46
C VAL A 318 -28.59 30.50 2.59
N ALA A 319 -28.67 31.78 2.25
CA ALA A 319 -29.18 32.82 3.14
C ALA A 319 -29.98 33.84 2.33
N SER A 320 -30.97 34.45 2.96
CA SER A 320 -31.82 35.50 2.39
C SER A 320 -31.82 36.69 3.33
N ASP A 321 -31.17 37.77 2.90
CA ASP A 321 -31.01 39.00 3.69
C ASP A 321 -30.68 40.16 2.75
N SER A 322 -31.48 41.23 2.78
CA SER A 322 -31.32 42.36 1.87
C SER A 322 -30.01 43.13 2.09
N GLU A 323 -29.59 43.33 3.34
CA GLU A 323 -28.38 44.09 3.64
C GLU A 323 -27.10 43.34 3.25
N ASP A 324 -27.08 42.01 3.39
CA ASP A 324 -25.99 41.18 2.92
C ASP A 324 -26.01 41.04 1.40
N TYR A 325 -27.19 40.96 0.78
CA TYR A 325 -27.35 40.83 -0.66
C TYR A 325 -26.79 42.03 -1.44
N ASP A 326 -26.99 43.24 -0.93
CA ASP A 326 -26.49 44.49 -1.56
C ASP A 326 -24.96 44.65 -1.48
N ARG A 327 -24.28 43.87 -0.64
CA ARG A 327 -22.81 43.90 -0.53
C ARG A 327 -22.13 43.18 -1.69
N GLN A 328 -20.87 43.50 -1.94
CA GLN A 328 -20.02 42.64 -2.77
C GLN A 328 -19.85 41.28 -2.07
N TYR A 329 -19.98 40.17 -2.81
CA TYR A 329 -19.95 38.81 -2.22
C TYR A 329 -18.75 38.57 -1.29
N LYS A 330 -17.53 38.94 -1.71
CA LYS A 330 -16.31 38.74 -0.90
C LYS A 330 -16.26 39.53 0.41
N GLU A 331 -17.13 40.53 0.57
CA GLU A 331 -17.24 41.35 1.78
C GLU A 331 -18.46 40.98 2.65
N SER A 332 -19.33 40.11 2.12
CA SER A 332 -20.59 39.72 2.73
C SER A 332 -20.38 38.77 3.93
N PHE A 333 -21.32 38.80 4.87
CA PHE A 333 -21.41 37.86 5.99
C PHE A 333 -21.55 36.43 5.49
N MET A 334 -22.33 36.20 4.43
CA MET A 334 -22.48 34.88 3.81
C MET A 334 -21.11 34.29 3.41
N TYR A 335 -20.26 35.07 2.75
CA TYR A 335 -18.91 34.61 2.38
C TYR A 335 -18.07 34.27 3.61
N LYS A 336 -18.07 35.12 4.63
CA LYS A 336 -17.29 34.90 5.86
C LYS A 336 -17.74 33.63 6.60
N HIS A 337 -19.05 33.42 6.73
CA HIS A 337 -19.61 32.27 7.43
C HIS A 337 -19.37 30.97 6.67
N VAL A 338 -19.56 30.96 5.34
CA VAL A 338 -19.26 29.79 4.50
C VAL A 338 -17.76 29.47 4.51
N ASP A 339 -16.88 30.46 4.35
CA ASP A 339 -15.43 30.25 4.38
C ASP A 339 -14.99 29.66 5.73
N ALA A 340 -15.49 30.21 6.83
CA ALA A 340 -15.20 29.69 8.17
C ALA A 340 -15.75 28.27 8.40
N HIS A 341 -16.92 27.95 7.85
CA HIS A 341 -17.51 26.62 7.96
C HIS A 341 -16.71 25.57 7.19
N ILE A 342 -16.45 25.83 5.90
CA ILE A 342 -15.74 24.90 5.01
C ILE A 342 -14.29 24.69 5.47
N ASN A 343 -13.66 25.75 5.99
CA ASN A 343 -12.27 25.71 6.43
C ASN A 343 -12.11 25.43 7.92
N SER A 344 -13.16 25.01 8.61
CA SER A 344 -13.06 24.65 10.02
C SER A 344 -12.71 23.17 10.18
N VAL A 345 -11.67 22.86 10.97
CA VAL A 345 -11.35 21.51 11.45
C VAL A 345 -11.62 21.40 12.95
N LEU A 346 -12.20 20.27 13.37
CA LEU A 346 -12.43 19.93 14.78
C LEU A 346 -11.27 19.07 15.27
N LEU A 347 -10.63 19.42 16.39
CA LEU A 347 -9.50 18.68 16.95
C LEU A 347 -9.78 18.32 18.41
N TYR A 348 -9.31 17.14 18.82
CA TYR A 348 -9.27 16.72 20.22
C TYR A 348 -7.84 16.84 20.73
N ILE A 349 -7.61 17.62 21.79
CA ILE A 349 -6.27 17.87 22.32
C ILE A 349 -6.22 17.50 23.81
N THR A 350 -5.31 16.60 24.16
CA THR A 350 -4.93 16.32 25.55
C THR A 350 -3.83 17.29 25.97
N LEU A 351 -4.13 18.19 26.89
CA LEU A 351 -3.19 19.13 27.49
C LEU A 351 -2.44 18.51 28.68
N PRO A 352 -1.23 19.01 29.00
CA PRO A 352 -0.51 18.59 30.19
C PRO A 352 -1.24 19.01 31.48
N PRO A 353 -0.94 18.33 32.61
CA PRO A 353 -1.43 18.74 33.92
C PRO A 353 -0.97 20.17 34.25
N PHE A 354 -1.76 20.90 35.05
CA PHE A 354 -1.34 22.22 35.56
C PHE A 354 -0.11 22.06 36.46
N GLN A 355 0.85 22.98 36.34
CA GLN A 355 1.93 23.06 37.32
C GLN A 355 1.37 23.61 38.63
N GLU A 356 1.36 22.79 39.69
CA GLU A 356 1.23 23.31 41.04
C GLU A 356 2.52 24.07 41.35
N HIS A 357 2.48 25.40 41.29
CA HIS A 357 3.49 26.21 41.94
C HIS A 357 3.32 25.99 43.45
N THR A 358 4.10 25.10 44.05
CA THR A 358 4.26 25.04 45.52
C THR A 358 4.82 26.40 45.96
N PRO A 359 4.06 27.24 46.69
CA PRO A 359 4.62 28.42 47.29
C PRO A 359 5.46 27.97 48.48
N GLY A 360 6.70 28.45 48.56
CA GLY A 360 7.52 28.28 49.74
C GLY A 360 6.84 28.87 50.97
N ARG A 361 6.68 28.01 51.98
CA ARG A 361 6.53 28.27 53.42
C ARG A 361 6.54 29.75 53.86
N GLY A 362 5.41 30.20 54.39
CA GLY A 362 5.24 31.37 55.25
C GLY A 362 3.76 31.74 55.39
N GLU A 363 3.18 31.41 56.57
CA GLU A 363 2.15 32.14 57.36
C GLU A 363 1.10 32.98 56.59
N GLU A 364 -0.22 32.89 56.78
CA GLU A 364 -1.07 32.63 57.97
C GLU A 364 -2.50 32.28 57.48
N GLU A 365 -3.29 31.69 58.38
CA GLU A 365 -4.70 31.33 58.18
C GLU A 365 -5.59 32.55 57.88
N GLU A 366 -6.48 32.44 56.89
CA GLU A 366 -7.87 32.90 57.05
C GLU A 366 -8.81 32.09 56.16
N LYS A 367 -9.79 31.46 56.81
CA LYS A 367 -10.90 30.74 56.17
C LYS A 367 -11.97 31.75 55.78
N GLU A 368 -12.29 31.86 54.49
CA GLU A 368 -13.61 32.30 54.06
C GLU A 368 -14.18 31.37 52.98
N ASP A 369 -15.31 30.74 53.35
CA ASP A 369 -16.21 30.01 52.48
C ASP A 369 -16.88 30.97 51.49
N VAL A 370 -16.52 30.88 50.20
CA VAL A 370 -17.40 31.35 49.11
C VAL A 370 -17.50 30.29 48.03
N LYS A 371 -18.61 29.54 48.06
CA LYS A 371 -19.15 28.81 46.92
C LYS A 371 -19.46 29.82 45.80
N SER A 372 -18.56 30.01 44.86
CA SER A 372 -18.86 30.62 43.57
C SER A 372 -18.42 29.69 42.44
N LYS A 373 -19.42 29.09 41.77
CA LYS A 373 -19.24 28.53 40.42
C LYS A 373 -18.65 29.62 39.52
N PRO A 374 -17.59 29.38 38.75
CA PRO A 374 -17.25 30.24 37.63
C PRO A 374 -17.98 29.72 36.39
N SER A 375 -19.07 30.39 36.03
CA SER A 375 -19.45 30.56 34.64
C SER A 375 -18.38 31.42 33.97
N SER A 376 -17.65 30.90 32.99
CA SER A 376 -16.83 31.75 32.11
C SER A 376 -16.83 31.18 30.70
N SER A 377 -17.86 31.56 29.94
CA SER A 377 -17.68 31.86 28.52
C SER A 377 -16.59 32.92 28.40
N VAL A 378 -15.43 32.55 27.85
CA VAL A 378 -14.41 33.54 27.50
C VAL A 378 -14.92 34.25 26.24
N GLU A 379 -15.47 35.45 26.42
CA GLU A 379 -15.81 36.34 25.31
C GLU A 379 -14.54 36.76 24.56
N GLY A 380 -14.56 36.54 23.25
CA GLY A 380 -13.43 36.79 22.36
C GLY A 380 -13.05 38.27 22.28
N ARG A 381 -11.75 38.55 22.38
CA ARG A 381 -11.18 39.84 21.98
C ARG A 381 -11.13 39.91 20.45
N LYS A 382 -11.79 40.92 19.87
CA LYS A 382 -11.57 41.36 18.49
C LYS A 382 -10.19 42.02 18.37
N GLY A 383 -9.20 41.27 17.87
CA GLY A 383 -7.95 41.78 17.34
C GLY A 383 -7.80 41.31 15.89
N GLY A 384 -7.54 42.22 14.95
CA GLY A 384 -7.48 41.91 13.51
C GLY A 384 -6.30 41.02 13.16
N GLY A 385 -6.60 39.88 12.54
CA GLY A 385 -5.66 38.87 12.03
C GLY A 385 -6.31 37.49 12.12
N GLY A 386 -6.53 36.82 10.99
CA GLY A 386 -7.41 35.65 10.88
C GLY A 386 -6.95 34.41 11.66
N GLY A 387 -7.94 33.70 12.21
CA GLY A 387 -7.79 32.42 12.90
C GLY A 387 -8.42 32.43 14.30
N VAL A 388 -9.75 32.53 14.41
CA VAL A 388 -10.42 32.48 15.72
C VAL A 388 -10.50 31.03 16.19
N LEU A 389 -9.68 30.66 17.17
CA LEU A 389 -9.82 29.41 17.92
C LEU A 389 -11.15 29.44 18.69
N LYS A 390 -12.10 28.56 18.36
CA LYS A 390 -13.33 28.38 19.14
C LYS A 390 -13.22 27.10 19.95
N VAL A 391 -13.07 27.23 21.27
CA VAL A 391 -13.15 26.06 22.18
C VAL A 391 -14.60 25.57 22.20
N VAL A 392 -14.81 24.31 21.82
CA VAL A 392 -16.14 23.71 21.65
C VAL A 392 -16.61 23.05 22.94
N SER A 393 -15.71 22.34 23.61
CA SER A 393 -16.02 21.69 24.89
C SER A 393 -14.76 21.46 25.72
N PHE A 394 -14.94 21.41 27.03
CA PHE A 394 -13.90 21.10 28.02
C PHE A 394 -14.37 19.92 28.84
N SER A 395 -13.60 18.83 28.84
CA SER A 395 -13.89 17.65 29.68
C SER A 395 -12.82 17.54 30.77
N ARG A 396 -13.28 17.49 32.03
CA ARG A 396 -12.44 17.26 33.20
C ARG A 396 -12.82 15.91 33.77
N ASN A 397 -11.92 14.94 33.69
CA ASN A 397 -12.12 13.68 34.41
C ASN A 397 -11.83 13.94 35.89
N GLU A 398 -12.89 14.05 36.71
CA GLU A 398 -12.78 14.26 38.16
C GLU A 398 -12.27 13.00 38.90
N GLU A 399 -12.37 11.82 38.28
CA GLU A 399 -11.95 10.54 38.88
C GLU A 399 -10.43 10.29 38.85
N GLU A 400 -9.70 10.96 37.95
CA GLU A 400 -8.24 10.97 37.96
C GLU A 400 -7.75 12.34 38.43
N LYS A 401 -7.54 12.51 39.74
CA LYS A 401 -6.93 13.71 40.36
C LYS A 401 -5.81 14.31 39.47
N GLY A 402 -6.15 15.30 38.65
CA GLY A 402 -5.25 16.22 37.97
C GLY A 402 -4.40 15.72 36.79
N LYS A 403 -4.54 14.50 36.26
CA LYS A 403 -3.51 13.97 35.32
C LYS A 403 -3.67 14.29 33.82
N LYS A 404 -4.89 14.43 33.29
CA LYS A 404 -5.13 14.70 31.85
C LYS A 404 -6.28 15.69 31.66
N ARG A 405 -6.08 16.69 30.81
CA ARG A 405 -7.08 17.71 30.46
C ARG A 405 -7.39 17.59 28.98
N ASP A 406 -8.57 17.07 28.65
CA ASP A 406 -8.97 16.89 27.25
C ASP A 406 -9.90 18.02 26.81
N ILE A 407 -9.50 18.71 25.75
CA ILE A 407 -10.24 19.81 25.15
C ILE A 407 -10.63 19.46 23.72
N GLN A 408 -11.75 20.01 23.29
CA GLN A 408 -12.19 19.97 21.90
C GLN A 408 -12.16 21.38 21.35
N ILE A 409 -11.43 21.60 20.26
CA ILE A 409 -11.27 22.91 19.63
C ILE A 409 -11.67 22.87 18.17
N ARG A 410 -12.23 23.97 17.69
CA ARG A 410 -12.50 24.22 16.27
C ARG A 410 -11.56 25.33 15.80
N VAL A 411 -10.82 25.06 14.74
CA VAL A 411 -9.73 25.91 14.25
C VAL A 411 -9.78 25.95 12.72
N ASP A 412 -9.27 27.01 12.10
CA ASP A 412 -9.11 27.05 10.65
C ASP A 412 -8.07 26.02 10.20
N GLN A 413 -8.39 25.16 9.23
CA GLN A 413 -7.48 24.16 8.70
C GLN A 413 -6.23 24.77 8.03
N ARG A 414 -6.27 26.05 7.64
CA ARG A 414 -5.13 26.80 7.09
C ARG A 414 -4.15 27.23 8.18
N THR A 415 -4.56 27.18 9.46
CA THR A 415 -3.71 27.48 10.60
C THR A 415 -2.46 26.60 10.56
N THR A 416 -1.29 27.20 10.79
CA THR A 416 -0.02 26.49 10.87
C THR A 416 0.19 25.91 12.26
N LEU A 417 1.07 24.93 12.40
CA LEU A 417 1.48 24.44 13.72
C LEU A 417 1.98 25.58 14.62
N ALA A 418 2.74 26.55 14.09
CA ALA A 418 3.18 27.71 14.86
C ALA A 418 2.00 28.47 15.48
N GLN A 419 1.00 28.81 14.66
CA GLN A 419 -0.19 29.53 15.10
C GLN A 419 -1.01 28.72 16.08
N LEU A 420 -1.20 27.41 15.82
CA LEU A 420 -1.88 26.52 16.76
C LEU A 420 -1.17 26.50 18.13
N LYS A 421 0.16 26.49 18.15
CA LYS A 421 0.91 26.54 19.42
C LYS A 421 0.71 27.86 20.14
N GLU A 422 0.70 29.01 19.45
CA GLU A 422 0.36 30.30 20.06
C GLU A 422 -1.03 30.29 20.70
N GLU A 423 -2.03 29.77 19.99
CA GLU A 423 -3.41 29.65 20.49
C GLU A 423 -3.52 28.72 21.72
N LEU A 424 -2.59 27.76 21.88
CA LEU A 424 -2.54 26.87 23.03
C LEU A 424 -1.80 27.48 24.24
N VAL A 425 -1.00 28.54 24.06
CA VAL A 425 -0.23 29.18 25.15
C VAL A 425 -1.13 29.57 26.34
N PRO A 426 -2.28 30.25 26.15
CA PRO A 426 -3.14 30.63 27.28
C PRO A 426 -3.71 29.43 28.06
N LEU A 427 -3.83 28.26 27.43
CA LEU A 427 -4.40 27.05 28.05
C LEU A 427 -3.35 26.22 28.81
N ILE A 428 -2.08 26.33 28.42
CA ILE A 428 -0.96 25.57 28.97
C ILE A 428 -0.16 26.40 29.97
N GLY A 429 0.02 27.70 29.73
CA GLY A 429 0.78 28.61 30.60
C GLY A 429 2.28 28.62 30.36
N VAL A 430 2.77 28.04 29.25
CA VAL A 430 4.18 28.07 28.83
C VAL A 430 4.30 28.60 27.40
N PRO A 431 5.42 29.24 27.02
CA PRO A 431 5.61 29.70 25.65
C PRO A 431 5.62 28.52 24.64
N PRO A 432 5.41 28.76 23.34
CA PRO A 432 5.39 27.73 22.30
C PRO A 432 6.65 26.85 22.24
N THR A 433 7.78 27.35 22.73
CA THR A 433 9.05 26.63 22.83
C THR A 433 9.13 25.67 24.01
N GLY A 434 8.25 25.83 25.01
CA GLY A 434 8.22 25.05 26.24
C GLY A 434 7.36 23.78 26.18
N PHE A 435 6.73 23.49 25.04
CA PHE A 435 5.94 22.27 24.85
C PHE A 435 5.95 21.76 23.41
N LYS A 436 5.66 20.48 23.25
CA LYS A 436 5.61 19.72 21.99
C LYS A 436 4.19 19.25 21.73
N VAL A 437 3.81 19.20 20.46
CA VAL A 437 2.50 18.73 19.99
C VAL A 437 2.70 17.42 19.26
N TYR A 438 1.99 16.38 19.69
CA TYR A 438 2.03 15.04 19.08
C TYR A 438 0.69 14.75 18.44
N ARG A 439 0.70 14.24 17.21
CA ARG A 439 -0.49 13.66 16.58
C ARG A 439 -0.61 12.20 17.00
N VAL A 440 -1.81 11.79 17.41
CA VAL A 440 -2.12 10.40 17.78
C VAL A 440 -2.87 9.74 16.65
N TYR A 441 -2.32 8.64 16.13
CA TYR A 441 -2.97 7.83 15.09
C TYR A 441 -3.85 6.72 15.69
N ASN A 442 -4.68 6.07 14.86
CA ASN A 442 -5.62 5.04 15.30
C ASN A 442 -4.94 3.83 15.99
N ASN A 443 -3.66 3.58 15.68
CA ASN A 443 -2.83 2.55 16.31
C ASN A 443 -2.15 3.02 17.62
N GLN A 444 -2.57 4.16 18.17
CA GLN A 444 -2.01 4.81 19.37
C GLN A 444 -0.55 5.27 19.22
N GLN A 445 0.03 5.24 18.03
CA GLN A 445 1.35 5.82 17.81
C GLN A 445 1.26 7.36 17.89
N GLU A 446 2.19 7.93 18.64
CA GLU A 446 2.37 9.37 18.79
C GLU A 446 3.51 9.84 17.87
N TYR A 447 3.24 10.84 17.04
CA TYR A 447 4.25 11.47 16.18
C TYR A 447 4.38 12.95 16.52
N GLU A 448 5.58 13.40 16.88
CA GLU A 448 5.86 14.82 17.17
C GLU A 448 5.66 15.63 15.88
N MET A 449 4.84 16.67 15.94
CA MET A 449 4.78 17.66 14.87
C MET A 449 5.95 18.62 15.04
N GLU A 450 6.94 18.53 14.14
CA GLU A 450 8.18 19.30 14.25
C GLU A 450 8.18 20.57 13.38
N ARG A 451 7.55 20.53 12.20
CA ARG A 451 7.59 21.62 11.23
C ARG A 451 6.54 22.67 11.54
N LEU A 452 6.98 23.81 12.07
CA LEU A 452 6.11 24.93 12.44
C LEU A 452 5.30 25.53 11.28
N THR A 453 5.76 25.34 10.04
CA THR A 453 5.07 25.78 8.81
C THR A 453 3.97 24.84 8.34
N ASP A 454 3.88 23.63 8.90
CA ASP A 454 2.89 22.65 8.46
C ASP A 454 1.48 23.16 8.79
N SER A 455 0.63 23.23 7.77
CA SER A 455 -0.79 23.58 7.94
C SER A 455 -1.62 22.37 8.36
N LEU A 456 -2.76 22.63 9.00
CA LEU A 456 -3.71 21.60 9.39
C LEU A 456 -4.59 21.09 8.22
N MET A 457 -4.38 21.56 6.99
CA MET A 457 -5.18 21.23 5.79
C MET A 457 -5.24 19.73 5.49
N ALA A 458 -4.15 19.01 5.76
CA ALA A 458 -4.02 17.57 5.55
C ALA A 458 -4.46 16.74 6.77
N ILE A 459 -4.90 17.38 7.84
CA ILE A 459 -5.34 16.74 9.07
C ILE A 459 -6.86 16.51 8.98
N PRO A 460 -7.33 15.25 9.05
CA PRO A 460 -8.75 14.96 9.13
C PRO A 460 -9.38 15.60 10.36
N SER A 461 -10.63 16.04 10.22
CA SER A 461 -11.44 16.44 11.37
C SER A 461 -11.54 15.30 12.37
N GLU A 462 -11.69 15.64 13.65
CA GLU A 462 -11.71 14.73 14.80
C GLU A 462 -10.38 14.03 15.09
N SER A 463 -9.28 14.50 14.49
CA SER A 463 -7.94 14.02 14.83
C SER A 463 -7.58 14.33 16.28
N ARG A 464 -6.84 13.41 16.91
CA ARG A 464 -6.39 13.50 18.30
C ARG A 464 -4.95 13.98 18.39
N PHE A 465 -4.69 14.84 19.36
CA PHE A 465 -3.37 15.38 19.67
C PHE A 465 -3.08 15.27 21.16
N VAL A 466 -1.81 15.15 21.49
CA VAL A 466 -1.31 15.18 22.86
C VAL A 466 -0.24 16.24 22.97
N VAL A 467 -0.32 17.07 24.00
CA VAL A 467 0.67 18.10 24.30
C VAL A 467 1.53 17.64 25.47
N ARG A 468 2.85 17.65 25.28
CA ARG A 468 3.83 17.31 26.34
C ARG A 468 4.74 18.49 26.60
N LEU A 469 4.99 18.80 27.87
CA LEU A 469 5.97 19.82 28.25
C LEU A 469 7.38 19.37 27.88
N GLY A 470 8.21 20.30 27.41
CA GLY A 470 9.57 20.05 26.97
C GLY A 470 10.00 20.98 25.83
N ARG A 471 11.32 21.15 25.66
CA ARG A 471 11.88 22.01 24.61
C ARG A 471 11.47 21.50 23.23
N ALA A 472 10.65 22.28 22.54
CA ALA A 472 10.36 22.07 21.12
C ALA A 472 11.55 22.51 20.26
N LEU A 473 11.65 21.94 19.05
CA LEU A 473 12.63 22.37 18.05
C LEU A 473 12.33 23.82 17.63
N GLN A 474 13.38 24.62 17.55
CA GLN A 474 13.31 25.97 16.99
C GLN A 474 13.44 25.92 15.46
N VAL A 475 13.06 27.01 14.79
CA VAL A 475 13.26 27.15 13.34
C VAL A 475 14.76 27.03 13.05
N GLY A 476 15.11 26.13 12.13
CA GLY A 476 16.51 25.87 11.81
C GLY A 476 17.15 24.76 12.64
N GLU A 477 16.42 24.06 13.51
CA GLU A 477 16.94 22.92 14.27
C GLU A 477 16.43 21.57 13.73
N CYS A 478 17.19 20.51 13.98
CA CYS A 478 16.78 19.13 13.77
C CYS A 478 17.19 18.27 14.98
N ARG A 479 16.43 17.21 15.26
CA ARG A 479 16.76 16.21 16.28
C ARG A 479 17.26 14.95 15.62
N ILE A 480 18.40 14.43 16.09
CA ILE A 480 19.03 13.24 15.55
C ILE A 480 19.23 12.23 16.68
N LYS A 481 18.80 10.99 16.46
CA LYS A 481 19.10 9.88 17.37
C LYS A 481 20.48 9.32 17.04
N LEU A 482 21.35 9.27 18.03
CA LEU A 482 22.73 8.82 17.90
C LEU A 482 22.83 7.41 18.50
N PHE A 483 23.37 6.48 17.73
CA PHE A 483 23.64 5.12 18.15
C PHE A 483 25.14 4.87 18.17
N LEU A 484 25.67 4.33 19.25
CA LEU A 484 27.08 3.95 19.32
C LEU A 484 27.27 2.63 18.56
N LEU A 485 28.22 2.58 17.63
CA LEU A 485 28.53 1.40 16.81
C LEU A 485 29.84 0.75 17.28
N HIS A 486 29.80 -0.56 17.52
CA HIS A 486 30.92 -1.40 17.95
C HIS A 486 31.08 -2.58 16.99
N ILE A 487 32.01 -2.50 16.04
CA ILE A 487 32.17 -3.50 14.96
C ILE A 487 32.46 -4.92 15.48
N ASP A 488 33.28 -5.03 16.53
CA ASP A 488 33.81 -6.30 17.02
C ASP A 488 32.94 -6.96 18.12
N ASN A 489 31.84 -6.32 18.53
CA ASN A 489 30.99 -6.79 19.64
C ASN A 489 29.76 -7.57 19.14
N THR A 490 29.31 -8.55 19.93
CA THR A 490 28.06 -9.29 19.64
C THR A 490 26.84 -8.36 19.67
N GLU A 491 26.82 -7.43 20.63
CA GLU A 491 25.94 -6.25 20.59
C GLU A 491 26.69 -5.10 19.92
N PHE A 492 26.57 -5.06 18.59
CA PHE A 492 27.35 -4.14 17.77
C PHE A 492 26.78 -2.72 17.74
N PHE A 493 25.61 -2.44 18.33
CA PHE A 493 25.15 -1.07 18.55
C PHE A 493 24.11 -0.91 19.65
N ASN A 494 24.05 0.29 20.24
CA ASN A 494 23.03 0.70 21.20
C ASN A 494 22.68 2.18 21.03
N LEU A 495 21.48 2.60 21.47
CA LEU A 495 21.11 4.01 21.50
C LEU A 495 22.03 4.73 22.51
N MET A 496 22.72 5.76 22.04
CA MET A 496 23.63 6.58 22.84
C MET A 496 22.88 7.75 23.45
N MET A 497 22.29 8.61 22.60
CA MET A 497 21.53 9.79 23.02
C MET A 497 20.66 10.33 21.89
N GLU A 498 19.81 11.32 22.20
CA GLU A 498 19.19 12.19 21.20
C GLU A 498 19.83 13.59 21.31
N SER A 499 20.30 14.12 20.19
CA SER A 499 20.95 15.44 20.12
C SER A 499 20.16 16.39 19.22
N VAL A 500 20.13 17.67 19.58
CA VAL A 500 19.50 18.72 18.76
C VAL A 500 20.60 19.56 18.13
N VAL A 501 20.63 19.62 16.81
CA VAL A 501 21.66 20.34 16.06
C VAL A 501 21.02 21.35 15.10
N ALA A 502 21.68 22.50 14.94
CA ALA A 502 21.27 23.48 13.94
C ALA A 502 21.50 22.93 12.52
N LYS A 503 20.55 23.21 11.63
CA LYS A 503 20.65 22.95 10.20
C LYS A 503 21.84 23.71 9.64
N ASN A 504 22.53 23.09 8.70
CA ASN A 504 23.77 23.56 8.10
C ASN A 504 24.97 23.61 9.07
N THR A 505 24.92 22.96 10.23
CA THR A 505 26.11 22.74 11.05
C THR A 505 27.06 21.77 10.32
N PRO A 506 28.37 22.06 10.18
CA PRO A 506 29.33 21.10 9.67
C PRO A 506 29.45 19.87 10.55
N VAL A 507 29.59 18.69 9.96
CA VAL A 507 29.75 17.41 10.66
C VAL A 507 30.85 17.48 11.73
N ARG A 508 31.96 18.16 11.45
CA ARG A 508 33.04 18.34 12.42
C ARG A 508 32.63 19.09 13.69
N GLU A 509 31.83 20.13 13.55
CA GLU A 509 31.32 20.88 14.71
C GLU A 509 30.25 20.06 15.45
N PHE A 510 29.42 19.32 14.71
CA PHE A 510 28.48 18.40 15.33
C PHE A 510 29.17 17.28 16.11
N LYS A 511 30.28 16.72 15.62
CA LYS A 511 31.12 15.77 16.39
C LYS A 511 31.59 16.36 17.72
N LYS A 512 32.05 17.62 17.76
CA LYS A 512 32.44 18.28 19.01
C LYS A 512 31.25 18.40 19.98
N GLN A 513 30.10 18.82 19.46
CA GLN A 513 28.87 18.90 20.25
C GLN A 513 28.50 17.54 20.86
N ILE A 514 28.58 16.45 20.09
CA ILE A 514 28.32 15.09 20.59
C ILE A 514 29.27 14.71 21.72
N ILE A 515 30.57 15.02 21.59
CA ILE A 515 31.57 14.75 22.63
C ILE A 515 31.23 15.50 23.92
N GLU A 516 30.86 16.78 23.82
CA GLU A 516 30.48 17.60 24.98
C GLU A 516 29.18 17.11 25.62
N GLU A 517 28.15 16.83 24.82
CA GLU A 517 26.88 16.30 25.31
C GLU A 517 27.03 14.93 25.98
N ALA A 518 27.88 14.05 25.42
CA ALA A 518 28.18 12.74 26.01
C ALA A 518 28.79 12.88 27.41
N LYS A 519 29.74 13.82 27.57
CA LYS A 519 30.37 14.12 28.87
C LYS A 519 29.37 14.66 29.87
N VAL A 520 28.50 15.60 29.46
CA VAL A 520 27.48 16.19 30.34
C VAL A 520 26.47 15.13 30.80
N GLN A 521 26.10 14.19 29.93
CA GLN A 521 25.17 13.11 30.26
C GLN A 521 25.83 11.95 31.03
N GLY A 522 27.15 11.98 31.23
CA GLY A 522 27.89 10.90 31.89
C GLY A 522 27.87 9.59 31.12
N ILE A 523 27.80 9.64 29.78
CA ILE A 523 27.83 8.44 28.93
C ILE A 523 29.25 7.88 28.93
N ASP A 524 29.40 6.62 29.31
CA ASP A 524 30.67 5.90 29.37
C ASP A 524 31.16 5.53 27.97
N CYS A 525 31.70 6.51 27.24
CA CYS A 525 32.32 6.31 25.93
C CYS A 525 33.51 7.26 25.73
N VAL A 526 34.62 6.73 25.23
CA VAL A 526 35.80 7.53 24.88
C VAL A 526 35.68 7.97 23.42
N LEU A 527 35.33 9.24 23.21
CA LEU A 527 35.25 9.85 21.88
C LEU A 527 36.33 10.92 21.72
N GLU A 528 37.15 10.77 20.69
CA GLU A 528 38.12 11.77 20.25
C GLU A 528 37.71 12.29 18.87
N LEU A 529 37.82 13.61 18.65
CA LEU A 529 37.31 14.27 17.43
C LEU A 529 37.83 13.63 16.13
N ASP A 530 39.14 13.33 16.07
CA ASP A 530 39.78 12.77 14.87
C ASP A 530 39.66 11.24 14.78
N LYS A 531 39.29 10.57 15.88
CA LYS A 531 39.08 9.12 15.96
C LYS A 531 37.61 8.75 16.14
N MET A 532 36.71 9.55 15.57
CA MET A 532 35.29 9.23 15.50
C MET A 532 34.74 9.58 14.12
N ARG A 533 33.78 8.78 13.66
CA ARG A 533 33.00 9.11 12.46
C ARG A 533 31.51 9.05 12.72
N LEU A 534 30.79 9.85 11.95
CA LEU A 534 29.33 9.80 11.87
C LEU A 534 28.94 9.10 10.58
N ARG A 535 27.90 8.27 10.64
CA ARG A 535 27.43 7.51 9.49
C ARG A 535 25.93 7.41 9.43
N LYS A 536 25.42 7.19 8.22
CA LYS A 536 24.03 6.83 8.01
C LYS A 536 23.72 5.51 8.71
N LYS A 537 22.63 5.47 9.49
CA LYS A 537 22.07 4.22 10.01
C LYS A 537 20.93 3.75 9.10
N THR A 538 21.12 2.62 8.42
CA THR A 538 20.08 2.00 7.59
C THR A 538 19.61 0.72 8.26
N TRP A 539 18.53 0.84 9.05
CA TRP A 539 18.04 -0.22 9.93
C TRP A 539 19.12 -0.69 10.90
N ARG A 540 19.78 -1.84 10.65
CA ARG A 540 20.92 -2.34 11.43
C ARG A 540 22.27 -2.06 10.77
N SER A 541 22.29 -1.78 9.47
CA SER A 541 23.54 -1.66 8.70
C SER A 541 24.15 -0.26 8.80
N PRO A 542 25.47 -0.14 9.01
CA PRO A 542 26.18 1.11 8.79
C PRO A 542 26.20 1.39 7.28
N GLY A 543 25.82 2.60 6.90
CA GLY A 543 25.86 3.09 5.52
C GLY A 543 26.90 4.19 5.36
N THR A 544 26.59 5.15 4.48
CA THR A 544 27.46 6.26 4.08
C THR A 544 28.19 6.91 5.25
N VAL A 545 29.50 7.09 5.11
CA VAL A 545 30.34 7.88 6.03
C VAL A 545 30.14 9.37 5.76
N TYR A 546 29.89 10.14 6.82
CA TYR A 546 29.73 11.59 6.72
C TYR A 546 31.06 12.30 6.96
N LEU A 547 31.48 13.09 5.97
CA LEU A 547 32.74 13.82 5.97
C LEU A 547 32.61 15.13 6.75
N ASP A 548 33.69 15.53 7.42
CA ASP A 548 33.74 16.68 8.34
C ASP A 548 33.22 18.01 7.78
N HIS A 549 33.39 18.24 6.48
CA HIS A 549 32.99 19.48 5.80
C HIS A 549 31.52 19.47 5.36
N GLN A 550 30.86 18.31 5.33
CA GLN A 550 29.47 18.20 4.93
C GLN A 550 28.57 18.87 5.96
N LEU A 551 27.48 19.45 5.48
CA LEU A 551 26.54 20.22 6.27
C LEU A 551 25.29 19.38 6.56
N ILE A 552 24.88 19.34 7.83
CA ILE A 552 23.61 18.72 8.25
C ILE A 552 22.43 19.41 7.54
N ASP A 553 21.42 18.65 7.12
CA ASP A 553 20.23 19.08 6.36
C ASP A 553 20.49 19.45 4.88
N LYS A 554 21.59 20.13 4.57
CA LYS A 554 21.92 20.55 3.19
C LYS A 554 22.61 19.46 2.37
N ASP A 555 23.69 18.89 2.88
CA ASP A 555 24.41 17.80 2.21
C ASP A 555 23.92 16.44 2.73
N ILE A 556 23.60 16.37 4.02
CA ILE A 556 23.08 15.18 4.69
C ILE A 556 21.59 15.38 4.97
N HIS A 557 20.75 14.64 4.26
CA HIS A 557 19.30 14.77 4.41
C HIS A 557 18.84 14.26 5.76
N VAL A 558 18.29 15.15 6.59
CA VAL A 558 17.74 14.84 7.92
C VAL A 558 16.24 15.11 7.91
N TYR A 559 15.47 14.10 8.30
CA TYR A 559 14.02 14.17 8.54
C TYR A 559 13.70 13.86 10.01
N ALA A 560 12.48 14.15 10.42
CA ALA A 560 11.97 13.85 11.76
C ALA A 560 12.19 12.37 12.14
N GLY A 561 12.91 12.13 13.23
CA GLY A 561 13.30 10.79 13.68
C GLY A 561 14.53 10.19 12.99
N SER A 562 15.33 10.99 12.28
CA SER A 562 16.59 10.54 11.67
C SER A 562 17.56 9.94 12.69
N GLU A 563 18.25 8.88 12.25
CA GLU A 563 19.19 8.12 13.07
C GLU A 563 20.57 8.10 12.42
N MET A 564 21.62 8.22 13.23
CA MET A 564 23.01 8.13 12.81
C MET A 564 23.80 7.21 13.72
N TYR A 565 24.81 6.55 13.16
CA TYR A 565 25.83 5.87 13.95
C TYR A 565 26.97 6.80 14.31
N VAL A 566 27.44 6.69 15.55
CA VAL A 566 28.72 7.20 16.05
C VAL A 566 29.65 5.99 16.16
N GLU A 567 30.67 5.95 15.32
CA GLU A 567 31.65 4.86 15.29
C GLU A 567 32.99 5.37 15.82
N PRO A 568 33.45 4.91 17.00
CA PRO A 568 34.81 5.15 17.48
C PRO A 568 35.82 4.40 16.59
N LEU A 569 36.88 5.08 16.19
CA LEU A 569 37.93 4.53 15.32
C LEU A 569 39.20 4.24 16.14
N LYS A 570 39.93 3.19 15.74
CA LYS A 570 41.24 2.86 16.34
C LYS A 570 42.33 3.86 15.90
N GLU A 571 42.22 4.34 14.65
CA GLU A 571 43.11 5.31 14.02
C GLU A 571 42.31 6.52 13.51
N PRO A 572 42.96 7.65 13.18
CA PRO A 572 42.27 8.79 12.60
C PRO A 572 41.52 8.43 11.31
N GLU A 573 40.42 9.15 11.05
CA GLU A 573 39.60 8.97 9.85
C GLU A 573 40.45 8.98 8.56
N LYS A 574 40.37 7.90 7.79
CA LYS A 574 41.14 7.69 6.56
C LYS A 574 40.36 8.13 5.30
N MET A 575 39.03 8.13 5.33
CA MET A 575 38.19 8.54 4.21
C MET A 575 38.18 10.06 4.09
N LYS A 576 38.53 10.58 2.90
CA LYS A 576 38.68 12.03 2.66
C LYS A 576 37.78 12.54 1.54
N LEU A 577 37.37 11.68 0.62
CA LEU A 577 36.61 12.07 -0.56
C LEU A 577 35.27 11.32 -0.62
N PRO A 578 34.19 11.97 -1.11
CA PRO A 578 32.87 11.35 -1.23
C PRO A 578 32.80 10.28 -2.32
N THR A 579 33.81 10.21 -3.21
CA THR A 579 33.92 9.19 -4.26
C THR A 579 34.57 7.89 -3.77
N GLN A 580 35.24 7.94 -2.60
CA GLN A 580 35.80 6.75 -1.98
C GLN A 580 34.67 5.89 -1.41
N MET A 581 34.95 4.61 -1.21
CA MET A 581 34.00 3.68 -0.63
C MET A 581 34.68 2.88 0.50
N GLN A 582 34.03 2.87 1.66
CA GLN A 582 34.48 2.11 2.82
C GLN A 582 33.80 0.75 2.85
N VAL A 583 34.59 -0.32 2.97
CA VAL A 583 34.09 -1.69 3.15
C VAL A 583 34.77 -2.35 4.34
N TYR A 584 34.01 -3.22 5.01
CA TYR A 584 34.55 -4.13 6.02
C TYR A 584 35.01 -5.41 5.35
N VAL A 585 36.17 -5.91 5.76
CA VAL A 585 36.76 -7.12 5.21
C VAL A 585 37.05 -8.12 6.33
N ARG A 586 36.82 -9.40 6.05
CA ARG A 586 37.08 -10.51 6.96
C ARG A 586 37.85 -11.59 6.24
N ARG A 587 39.04 -11.94 6.74
CA ARG A 587 39.84 -13.01 6.14
C ARG A 587 39.30 -14.35 6.61
N TRP A 588 38.86 -15.18 5.68
CA TRP A 588 38.59 -16.59 5.90
C TRP A 588 39.90 -17.38 5.76
N ARG A 589 40.22 -18.21 6.75
CA ARG A 589 41.39 -19.11 6.74
C ARG A 589 40.95 -20.57 6.60
N PRO A 590 40.83 -21.10 5.36
CA PRO A 590 40.43 -22.48 5.13
C PRO A 590 41.23 -23.52 5.92
N SER A 591 42.54 -23.27 6.08
CA SER A 591 43.47 -24.19 6.74
C SER A 591 43.30 -24.26 8.27
N GLU A 592 42.75 -23.20 8.87
CA GLU A 592 42.50 -23.10 10.30
C GLU A 592 41.01 -23.32 10.65
N CYS A 593 40.11 -23.21 9.67
CA CYS A 593 38.67 -23.12 9.84
C CYS A 593 38.29 -21.96 10.79
N SER A 594 38.87 -20.78 10.53
CA SER A 594 38.70 -19.58 11.35
C SER A 594 38.51 -18.33 10.48
N VAL A 595 37.91 -17.29 11.07
CA VAL A 595 37.77 -15.97 10.45
C VAL A 595 38.53 -14.95 11.30
N ASP A 596 39.39 -14.16 10.67
CA ASP A 596 40.14 -13.09 11.33
C ASP A 596 39.19 -11.94 11.78
N PRO A 597 39.61 -11.09 12.73
CA PRO A 597 38.84 -9.90 13.12
C PRO A 597 38.45 -9.01 11.94
N THR A 598 37.40 -8.21 12.11
CA THR A 598 36.93 -7.33 11.03
C THR A 598 37.91 -6.17 10.84
N GLU A 599 38.37 -5.99 9.61
CA GLU A 599 39.24 -4.89 9.22
C GLU A 599 38.51 -3.95 8.25
N GLU A 600 39.09 -2.76 8.05
CA GLU A 600 38.55 -1.73 7.15
C GLU A 600 39.46 -1.55 5.94
N VAL A 601 38.83 -1.47 4.77
CA VAL A 601 39.48 -1.06 3.52
C VAL A 601 38.73 0.11 2.92
N ILE A 602 39.47 1.09 2.41
CA ILE A 602 38.95 2.20 1.63
C ILE A 602 39.35 2.00 0.17
N LEU A 603 38.34 2.00 -0.69
CA LEU A 603 38.46 1.83 -2.13
C LEU A 603 38.36 3.20 -2.80
N ASP A 604 39.30 3.50 -3.70
CA ASP A 604 39.26 4.72 -4.50
C ASP A 604 38.34 4.55 -5.72
N THR A 605 38.15 3.31 -6.16
CA THR A 605 37.23 2.92 -7.23
C THR A 605 36.40 1.71 -6.85
N ALA A 606 35.14 1.64 -7.32
CA ALA A 606 34.25 0.49 -7.11
C ALA A 606 34.65 -0.75 -7.97
N SER A 607 35.95 -0.96 -8.20
CA SER A 607 36.50 -2.02 -9.03
C SER A 607 36.90 -3.23 -8.18
N PRO A 608 36.55 -4.47 -8.59
CA PRO A 608 37.03 -5.68 -7.94
C PRO A 608 38.56 -5.79 -7.90
N LEU A 609 39.25 -5.24 -8.90
CA LEU A 609 40.72 -5.26 -8.94
C LEU A 609 41.34 -4.33 -7.89
N ASP A 610 40.73 -3.17 -7.66
CA ASP A 610 41.18 -2.22 -6.62
C ASP A 610 41.02 -2.85 -5.23
N LEU A 611 39.88 -3.51 -4.99
CA LEU A 611 39.64 -4.31 -3.80
C LEU A 611 40.71 -5.40 -3.60
N LYS A 612 41.01 -6.21 -4.61
CA LYS A 612 42.05 -7.26 -4.48
C LYS A 612 43.44 -6.69 -4.23
N LYS A 613 43.79 -5.53 -4.81
CA LYS A 613 45.05 -4.85 -4.53
C LYS A 613 45.15 -4.41 -3.07
N LYS A 614 44.10 -3.76 -2.55
CA LYS A 614 44.05 -3.36 -1.13
C LYS A 614 44.12 -4.56 -0.19
N LEU A 615 43.43 -5.66 -0.51
CA LEU A 615 43.51 -6.89 0.26
C LEU A 615 44.90 -7.55 0.20
N SER A 616 45.59 -7.44 -0.94
CA SER A 616 46.97 -7.92 -1.09
C SER A 616 47.94 -7.12 -0.23
N GLU A 617 47.81 -5.79 -0.21
CA GLU A 617 48.57 -4.90 0.67
C GLU A 617 48.32 -5.22 2.16
N LEU A 618 47.07 -5.52 2.52
CA LEU A 618 46.66 -5.82 3.90
C LEU A 618 47.14 -7.20 4.39
N SER A 619 47.13 -8.21 3.52
CA SER A 619 47.31 -9.62 3.91
C SER A 619 48.62 -10.25 3.46
N GLU A 620 49.43 -9.53 2.66
CA GLU A 620 50.63 -10.02 1.97
C GLU A 620 50.39 -11.20 1.01
N VAL A 621 49.14 -11.50 0.67
CA VAL A 621 48.77 -12.53 -0.31
C VAL A 621 48.83 -11.92 -1.72
N PRO A 622 49.44 -12.59 -2.72
CA PRO A 622 49.44 -12.10 -4.11
C PRO A 622 48.03 -11.87 -4.65
N VAL A 623 47.82 -10.78 -5.40
CA VAL A 623 46.52 -10.36 -5.95
C VAL A 623 45.79 -11.48 -6.71
N ASP A 624 46.53 -12.30 -7.46
CA ASP A 624 46.03 -13.43 -8.24
C ASP A 624 45.64 -14.65 -7.38
N ALA A 625 46.17 -14.73 -6.16
CA ALA A 625 45.82 -15.76 -5.18
C ALA A 625 44.66 -15.33 -4.26
N ILE A 626 44.15 -14.10 -4.38
CA ILE A 626 43.03 -13.62 -3.56
C ILE A 626 41.71 -13.96 -4.23
N SER A 627 40.87 -14.69 -3.51
CA SER A 627 39.46 -14.88 -3.83
C SER A 627 38.58 -14.03 -2.92
N VAL A 628 37.52 -13.42 -3.48
CA VAL A 628 36.60 -12.54 -2.74
C VAL A 628 35.16 -13.01 -2.85
N ALA A 629 34.38 -12.80 -1.79
CA ALA A 629 32.94 -13.06 -1.76
C ALA A 629 32.23 -12.01 -0.91
N LYS A 630 30.95 -11.74 -1.19
CA LYS A 630 30.13 -10.84 -0.37
C LYS A 630 29.51 -11.60 0.80
N GLY A 631 29.53 -10.99 1.99
CA GLY A 631 28.80 -11.50 3.14
C GLY A 631 27.27 -11.49 2.93
N LEU A 632 26.60 -12.54 3.42
CA LEU A 632 25.15 -12.69 3.29
C LEU A 632 24.40 -11.93 4.39
N GLY A 633 23.24 -11.36 4.03
CA GLY A 633 22.34 -10.69 4.98
C GLY A 633 22.73 -9.24 5.33
N SER A 634 22.11 -8.70 6.37
CA SER A 634 22.43 -7.38 6.92
C SER A 634 23.67 -7.43 7.81
N PHE A 635 24.33 -6.29 8.02
CA PHE A 635 25.44 -6.17 8.98
C PHE A 635 25.05 -6.81 10.34
N PRO A 636 25.93 -7.63 10.94
CA PRO A 636 27.35 -7.81 10.62
C PRO A 636 27.65 -8.87 9.55
N ALA A 637 26.63 -9.38 8.84
CA ALA A 637 26.76 -10.45 7.84
C ALA A 637 27.46 -11.70 8.40
N GLU A 638 26.94 -12.16 9.54
CA GLU A 638 27.47 -13.33 10.25
C GLU A 638 27.07 -14.63 9.57
N ILE A 639 28.06 -15.48 9.33
CA ILE A 639 27.95 -16.81 8.74
C ILE A 639 28.82 -17.78 9.56
N SER A 640 28.43 -19.06 9.62
CA SER A 640 29.20 -20.09 10.32
C SER A 640 30.45 -20.43 9.50
N CYS A 641 31.60 -20.62 10.17
CA CYS A 641 32.86 -21.00 9.52
C CYS A 641 32.73 -22.26 8.66
N LEU A 642 31.78 -23.15 8.98
CA LEU A 642 31.52 -24.37 8.22
C LEU A 642 30.82 -24.13 6.88
N ASP A 643 30.16 -22.97 6.75
CA ASP A 643 29.30 -22.62 5.62
C ASP A 643 29.94 -21.60 4.68
N ILE A 644 30.96 -20.85 5.12
CA ILE A 644 31.63 -19.79 4.34
C ILE A 644 32.10 -20.29 2.97
N GLU A 645 32.71 -21.48 2.93
CA GLU A 645 33.26 -22.04 1.70
C GLU A 645 32.16 -22.43 0.69
N ASN A 646 31.00 -22.89 1.17
CA ASN A 646 29.96 -23.51 0.34
C ASN A 646 28.77 -22.59 0.04
N GLU A 647 28.44 -21.65 0.94
CA GLU A 647 27.29 -20.76 0.79
C GLU A 647 27.65 -19.40 0.17
N LEU A 648 28.90 -18.96 0.29
CA LEU A 648 29.33 -17.71 -0.34
C LEU A 648 29.70 -17.93 -1.80
N GLU A 649 29.27 -17.00 -2.67
CA GLU A 649 29.66 -16.98 -4.07
C GLU A 649 31.05 -16.34 -4.22
N TRP A 650 32.07 -17.18 -4.41
CA TRP A 650 33.45 -16.78 -4.56
C TRP A 650 33.78 -16.35 -6.00
N ASP A 651 34.48 -15.22 -6.12
CA ASP A 651 34.93 -14.60 -7.38
C ASP A 651 33.83 -14.51 -8.45
N PRO A 652 32.69 -13.87 -8.14
CA PRO A 652 31.63 -13.71 -9.14
C PRO A 652 32.13 -12.85 -10.31
N ALA A 653 31.62 -13.13 -11.51
CA ALA A 653 31.99 -12.41 -12.73
C ALA A 653 31.35 -11.01 -12.77
N ILE A 654 31.93 -10.06 -12.01
CA ILE A 654 31.49 -8.67 -11.91
C ILE A 654 32.54 -7.71 -12.46
N GLN A 655 32.08 -6.63 -13.09
CA GLN A 655 32.94 -5.53 -13.56
C GLN A 655 33.03 -4.40 -12.52
N SER A 656 32.06 -4.34 -11.61
CA SER A 656 31.98 -3.38 -10.50
C SER A 656 31.41 -4.07 -9.27
N ILE A 657 31.87 -3.70 -8.08
CA ILE A 657 31.32 -4.20 -6.80
C ILE A 657 29.88 -3.72 -6.54
N SER A 658 29.41 -2.73 -7.29
CA SER A 658 28.00 -2.31 -7.27
C SER A 658 27.07 -3.22 -8.09
N GLN A 659 27.59 -4.15 -8.88
CA GLN A 659 26.81 -5.11 -9.66
C GLN A 659 26.42 -6.34 -8.82
N THR A 660 25.29 -6.95 -9.14
CA THR A 660 24.90 -8.27 -8.61
C THR A 660 25.99 -9.29 -8.95
N PRO A 661 26.43 -10.14 -8.00
CA PRO A 661 25.81 -10.42 -6.69
C PRO A 661 26.28 -9.52 -5.55
N PHE A 662 27.30 -8.68 -5.74
CA PHE A 662 27.81 -7.82 -4.67
C PHE A 662 26.84 -6.68 -4.33
N SER A 663 26.25 -5.99 -5.32
CA SER A 663 25.23 -4.94 -5.09
C SER A 663 25.59 -3.97 -3.95
N LEU A 664 26.87 -3.62 -3.81
CA LEU A 664 27.35 -2.71 -2.79
C LEU A 664 27.27 -1.28 -3.34
N TYR A 665 26.20 -0.57 -2.97
CA TYR A 665 25.93 0.80 -3.43
C TYR A 665 26.32 1.88 -2.43
N ASP A 666 26.66 1.48 -1.20
CA ASP A 666 26.93 2.37 -0.07
C ASP A 666 28.06 1.76 0.79
N ASP A 667 28.62 2.57 1.68
CA ASP A 667 29.66 2.14 2.61
C ASP A 667 29.17 1.05 3.58
N GLY A 668 30.11 0.40 4.28
CA GLY A 668 29.80 -0.53 5.37
C GLY A 668 29.39 -1.94 4.94
N GLY A 669 29.52 -2.25 3.64
CA GLY A 669 29.40 -3.61 3.12
C GLY A 669 30.47 -4.55 3.69
N VAL A 670 30.10 -5.80 3.95
CA VAL A 670 31.02 -6.83 4.48
C VAL A 670 31.45 -7.78 3.36
N ILE A 671 32.76 -7.92 3.18
CA ILE A 671 33.40 -8.76 2.17
C ILE A 671 34.26 -9.81 2.86
N TYR A 672 34.09 -11.06 2.48
CA TYR A 672 34.98 -12.15 2.87
C TYR A 672 36.05 -12.33 1.79
N TYR A 673 37.28 -12.62 2.21
CA TYR A 673 38.36 -12.94 1.29
C TYR A 673 39.22 -14.09 1.83
N LYS A 674 39.91 -14.80 0.93
CA LYS A 674 40.82 -15.90 1.29
C LYS A 674 42.00 -15.99 0.35
N ASP A 675 43.07 -16.65 0.80
CA ASP A 675 44.11 -17.16 -0.08
C ASP A 675 43.63 -18.48 -0.71
N ASN A 676 43.41 -18.49 -2.02
CA ASN A 676 42.89 -19.66 -2.74
C ASN A 676 43.89 -20.82 -2.85
N ARG A 677 45.13 -20.63 -2.39
CA ARG A 677 46.16 -21.68 -2.30
C ARG A 677 46.07 -22.46 -1.00
N GLU A 678 45.34 -21.96 0.00
CA GLU A 678 45.11 -22.69 1.25
C GLU A 678 44.21 -23.91 1.03
N LYS A 679 44.58 -25.03 1.67
CA LYS A 679 43.76 -26.24 1.67
C LYS A 679 42.82 -26.23 2.87
N MET A 680 41.58 -26.66 2.65
CA MET A 680 40.60 -26.82 3.73
C MET A 680 41.12 -27.80 4.79
N LYS A 681 40.97 -27.42 6.07
CA LYS A 681 41.24 -28.27 7.22
C LYS A 681 40.31 -29.50 7.20
N GLU A 682 40.87 -30.68 7.44
CA GLU A 682 40.06 -31.86 7.74
C GLU A 682 39.50 -31.74 9.17
N ILE A 683 38.18 -31.55 9.27
CA ILE A 683 37.49 -31.36 10.55
C ILE A 683 36.85 -32.68 10.98
N THR A 684 37.18 -33.15 12.18
CA THR A 684 36.55 -34.34 12.75
C THR A 684 35.09 -34.09 13.14
N ALA A 685 34.27 -35.15 13.23
CA ALA A 685 32.86 -35.02 13.65
C ALA A 685 32.70 -34.35 15.02
N LYS A 686 33.67 -34.52 15.93
CA LYS A 686 33.68 -33.90 17.25
C LYS A 686 33.98 -32.39 17.17
N GLU A 687 35.01 -31.99 16.43
CA GLU A 687 35.34 -30.58 16.22
C GLU A 687 34.20 -29.83 15.52
N ARG A 688 33.59 -30.47 14.51
CA ARG A 688 32.41 -29.92 13.81
C ARG A 688 31.28 -29.60 14.79
N ALA A 689 30.96 -30.53 15.70
CA ALA A 689 29.90 -30.32 16.70
C ALA A 689 30.24 -29.22 17.71
N GLU A 690 31.52 -29.05 18.07
CA GLU A 690 31.98 -27.97 18.96
C GLU A 690 31.90 -26.59 18.28
N ILE A 691 32.28 -26.50 17.01
CA ILE A 691 32.15 -25.29 16.18
C ILE A 691 30.67 -24.93 16.04
N GLU A 692 29.82 -25.86 15.61
CA GLU A 692 28.38 -25.64 15.48
C GLU A 692 27.76 -25.13 16.79
N LYS A 693 28.12 -25.72 17.93
CA LYS A 693 27.59 -25.30 19.23
C LYS A 693 28.00 -23.88 19.60
N THR A 694 29.24 -23.49 19.30
CA THR A 694 29.79 -22.17 19.62
C THR A 694 29.22 -21.11 18.70
N GLU A 695 29.18 -21.37 17.40
CA GLU A 695 28.69 -20.43 16.40
C GLU A 695 27.17 -20.27 16.42
N ASN A 696 26.39 -21.33 16.67
CA ASN A 696 24.95 -21.21 16.81
C ASN A 696 24.56 -20.30 17.97
N LYS A 697 25.31 -20.30 19.08
CA LYS A 697 25.08 -19.34 20.17
C LYS A 697 25.34 -17.89 19.73
N ARG A 698 26.45 -17.68 19.02
CA ARG A 698 26.90 -16.37 18.51
C ARG A 698 25.96 -15.79 17.45
N ILE A 699 25.49 -16.62 16.52
CA ILE A 699 24.58 -16.21 15.44
C ILE A 699 23.16 -16.00 15.99
N ASN A 700 22.69 -16.86 16.90
CA ASN A 700 21.36 -16.71 17.48
C ASN A 700 21.24 -15.49 18.40
N SER A 701 22.28 -15.13 19.16
CA SER A 701 22.26 -13.88 19.95
C SER A 701 22.09 -12.64 19.07
N VAL A 702 22.67 -12.63 17.86
CA VAL A 702 22.47 -11.54 16.88
C VAL A 702 21.05 -11.53 16.30
N ARG A 703 20.43 -12.71 16.10
CA ARG A 703 19.06 -12.87 15.58
C ARG A 703 17.96 -12.46 16.57
N VAL A 704 18.15 -12.63 17.88
CA VAL A 704 17.15 -12.28 18.91
C VAL A 704 16.84 -10.77 18.92
N TYR A 705 17.80 -9.92 18.57
CA TYR A 705 17.57 -8.48 18.39
C TYR A 705 16.86 -8.12 17.07
N GLY A 706 16.56 -9.10 16.20
CA GLY A 706 15.91 -8.93 14.90
C GLY A 706 14.38 -9.00 14.93
N THR A 707 13.76 -9.49 16.01
CA THR A 707 12.31 -9.41 16.21
C THR A 707 12.00 -8.18 17.06
N GLY A 708 11.86 -7.02 16.40
CA GLY A 708 11.24 -5.86 17.01
C GLY A 708 9.79 -6.17 17.37
N SER A 709 9.51 -6.23 18.67
CA SER A 709 8.25 -5.83 19.31
C SER A 709 6.96 -6.03 18.50
N SER A 710 6.51 -7.28 18.34
CA SER A 710 5.08 -7.55 18.47
C SER A 710 4.80 -7.71 19.95
N SER A 711 3.86 -6.92 20.45
CA SER A 711 3.32 -7.01 21.80
C SER A 711 2.88 -8.44 22.09
N SER A 712 3.65 -9.16 22.90
CA SER A 712 3.15 -10.37 23.55
C SER A 712 2.14 -9.93 24.61
N SER A 713 0.87 -9.89 24.21
CA SER A 713 -0.24 -9.96 25.15
C SER A 713 -0.11 -11.26 25.92
N GLY A 714 0.48 -11.18 27.12
CA GLY A 714 0.51 -12.27 28.07
C GLY A 714 -0.90 -12.52 28.58
N SER A 715 -1.60 -13.49 27.98
CA SER A 715 -2.71 -14.16 28.64
C SER A 715 -2.14 -15.01 29.77
N LYS A 716 -2.21 -14.50 31.00
CA LYS A 716 -2.23 -15.35 32.20
C LYS A 716 -3.68 -15.41 32.67
N ILE A 717 -4.18 -16.66 32.68
CA ILE A 717 -5.31 -17.26 33.43
C ILE A 717 -6.32 -16.29 34.01
#